data_AF-J3ND79-F1
#
_entry.id   AF-J3ND79-F1
#
_cell.length_a   1.000
_cell.length_b   1.000
_cell.length_c   1.000
_cell.angle_alpha   90.00
_cell.angle_beta   90.00
_cell.angle_gamma   90.00
#
_symmetry.space_group_name_H-M   'P 1'
#
loop_
_entity.id
_entity.type
_entity.pdbx_description
1 polymer ?
#
loop_
_entity_poly.entity_id
_entity_poly.type
_entity_poly.pdbx_seq_one_letter_code
_entity_poly.pdbx_strand_id
1 'polypeptide(L)'
;MYIKSNISPSIIGGIVDSDNVKAYLANIESNYKARTKTYASTLIMKMRSSVYDGKKGIRQHIMEISHMAHQLKTMDMKISEAYLVHFILNLLNSDYDPFKIHYNTQREKWTIQSLSPTQWKRKSVKKPKGRNILTSSTSSTLRKGATRSTSPLEIIHTDICESFLVTFVDGFDSFITFTDNYSRYGYIYPISNRSESLEKFKLFKAEVENQHNAKIKIVRSDRGGEYYGKHAPFGQSPGPFAQYLQIHGIIAQYSMPREPQQNGVAERRNRTLMEMVRSMLSHSNLSNKLWIEALKTVAHILNRFPSKSVPKTPYELWTGRKPTLNYLKVWGCHAEAKLFNHQLKKLDPKTATKIFSESGVPILRFQSHKYLELRKKVKISCFYQSQAIAMSTDVTSASSKGNLQTRYQVVVAATSDMGIGKDGVLPWKLPSDLKFFKDITMTTSNPSKKNAVVMGRKTWESIPIQFRPLPGRLNIILTRSGSFDFATAENVVTCGSLDSALELLSTTPYCSTVEKIFVIGGGEVLRQSLNAPACEAIHLTDIESSIQCDTFIPPIDLSVFHPWYSSYPVVENSIRHSFITFVRVTKSIAEANDSSGKELTGNDSKKNKFEIENFSFLPKVIFQRHEEYQYLNLVQDIIRNGAKKNDRTGTGTTSKFGCQMRFNLRRSFPLLTTKRVFWRGVLEELLWFISGSTNAKVLREKGIHIWDGNASRQYLDSIGLSQREEGDLGPVYGFQWRHFGAEKVYIIDRYIDMHADYTGKGFDQLMDVINKIKNNPDVIRIILSAWNPTDLNKMALSPCHMFAQFYVENGELCQMYQRSADMGLGVPFNIASYSLLTCMIAQVCDLSPGDFVHVRGDAHLYRTHVQALEEQMPKQPKPFPILKINPLKKDIDSFVTSDFKLVRYDPHQKIEMKMAV
;
A
#
# COMPACT_ATOMS: atom_id res chain seq x y z
N MET A 1 6.59 70.62 -31.69
CA MET A 1 6.02 70.94 -30.35
C MET A 1 4.48 70.84 -30.27
N TYR A 2 3.73 70.61 -31.37
CA TYR A 2 2.26 70.59 -31.38
C TYR A 2 1.60 69.23 -31.00
N ILE A 3 2.38 68.14 -30.87
CA ILE A 3 1.87 66.79 -30.62
C ILE A 3 1.71 66.47 -29.12
N LYS A 4 2.42 67.19 -28.22
CA LYS A 4 2.39 66.94 -26.77
C LYS A 4 1.08 67.36 -26.10
N SER A 5 0.34 68.31 -26.66
CA SER A 5 -0.85 68.91 -26.02
C SER A 5 -2.12 68.05 -26.06
N ASN A 6 -2.17 67.00 -26.88
CA ASN A 6 -3.33 66.11 -27.03
C ASN A 6 -3.16 64.73 -26.35
N ILE A 7 -2.11 64.55 -25.56
CA ILE A 7 -1.81 63.27 -24.89
C ILE A 7 -2.06 63.41 -23.38
N SER A 8 -2.72 62.42 -22.76
CA SER A 8 -3.03 62.45 -21.32
C SER A 8 -1.77 62.59 -20.46
N PRO A 9 -1.75 63.46 -19.43
CA PRO A 9 -0.59 63.67 -18.55
C PRO A 9 -0.02 62.40 -17.91
N SER A 10 -0.86 61.38 -17.70
CA SER A 10 -0.51 60.07 -17.16
C SER A 10 0.35 59.18 -18.09
N ILE A 11 0.47 59.56 -19.37
CA ILE A 11 1.23 58.86 -20.40
C ILE A 11 2.54 59.62 -20.69
N ILE A 12 2.54 60.94 -20.53
CA ILE A 12 3.67 61.83 -20.86
C ILE A 12 4.91 61.54 -19.98
N GLY A 13 4.71 61.23 -18.70
CA GLY A 13 5.82 61.03 -17.74
C GLY A 13 6.72 59.81 -17.98
N GLY A 14 6.41 58.94 -18.95
CA GLY A 14 7.18 57.71 -19.24
C GLY A 14 7.80 57.65 -20.64
N ILE A 15 7.75 58.73 -21.42
CA ILE A 15 8.28 58.79 -22.80
C ILE A 15 9.56 59.62 -22.78
N VAL A 16 10.68 59.03 -23.22
CA VAL A 16 11.96 59.73 -23.35
C VAL A 16 11.89 60.68 -24.55
N ASP A 17 12.23 61.95 -24.35
CA ASP A 17 12.25 62.94 -25.42
C ASP A 17 13.33 62.61 -26.47
N SER A 18 13.00 62.79 -27.75
CA SER A 18 13.86 62.46 -28.89
C SER A 18 13.68 63.48 -30.01
N ASP A 19 14.79 63.96 -30.58
CA ASP A 19 14.81 65.00 -31.61
C ASP A 19 14.30 64.52 -32.99
N ASN A 20 14.17 63.20 -33.17
CA ASN A 20 13.60 62.58 -34.37
C ASN A 20 12.16 62.12 -34.12
N VAL A 21 11.21 62.66 -34.89
CA VAL A 21 9.77 62.35 -34.81
C VAL A 21 9.49 60.86 -35.04
N LYS A 22 10.23 60.19 -35.92
CA LYS A 22 10.05 58.76 -36.21
C LYS A 22 10.47 57.88 -35.02
N ALA A 23 11.55 58.25 -34.34
CA ALA A 23 12.02 57.56 -33.13
C ALA A 23 11.11 57.83 -31.92
N TYR A 24 10.59 59.06 -31.79
CA TYR A 24 9.61 59.42 -30.76
C TYR A 24 8.30 58.65 -30.92
N LEU A 25 7.77 58.53 -32.15
CA LEU A 25 6.57 57.75 -32.44
C LEU A 25 6.79 56.24 -32.21
N ALA A 26 7.97 55.70 -32.53
CA ALA A 26 8.31 54.29 -32.26
C ALA A 26 8.40 53.99 -30.75
N ASN A 27 8.92 54.93 -29.95
CA ASN A 27 8.93 54.80 -28.48
C ASN A 27 7.52 54.88 -27.88
N ILE A 28 6.66 55.76 -28.42
CA ILE A 28 5.24 55.79 -28.04
C ILE A 28 4.58 54.44 -28.36
N GLU A 29 4.80 53.89 -29.55
CA GLU A 29 4.23 52.62 -29.98
C GLU A 29 4.71 51.43 -29.12
N SER A 30 6.01 51.41 -28.78
CA SER A 30 6.61 50.39 -27.89
C SER A 30 6.06 50.48 -26.47
N ASN A 31 5.98 51.69 -25.90
CA ASN A 31 5.39 51.90 -24.58
C ASN A 31 3.89 51.60 -24.53
N TYR A 32 3.15 51.88 -25.61
CA TYR A 32 1.74 51.51 -25.72
C TYR A 32 1.60 49.99 -25.77
N LYS A 33 2.41 49.28 -26.57
CA LYS A 33 2.45 47.80 -26.62
C LYS A 33 2.84 47.18 -25.26
N ALA A 34 3.81 47.76 -24.54
CA ALA A 34 4.23 47.31 -23.21
C ALA A 34 3.12 47.53 -22.15
N ARG A 35 2.45 48.69 -22.15
CA ARG A 35 1.29 48.95 -21.28
C ARG A 35 0.10 48.06 -21.64
N THR A 36 -0.10 47.72 -22.91
CA THR A 36 -1.15 46.79 -23.35
C THR A 36 -0.90 45.37 -22.84
N LYS A 37 0.35 44.88 -22.89
CA LYS A 37 0.73 43.57 -22.31
C LYS A 37 0.65 43.54 -20.78
N THR A 38 1.04 44.63 -20.12
CA THR A 38 0.97 44.76 -18.64
C THR A 38 -0.48 44.84 -18.17
N TYR A 39 -1.33 45.59 -18.88
CA TYR A 39 -2.76 45.68 -18.62
C TYR A 39 -3.49 44.36 -18.91
N ALA A 40 -3.15 43.66 -19.99
CA ALA A 40 -3.67 42.32 -20.27
C ALA A 40 -3.29 41.31 -19.18
N SER A 41 -2.04 41.34 -18.71
CA SER A 41 -1.58 40.50 -17.59
C SER A 41 -2.34 40.79 -16.30
N THR A 42 -2.60 42.07 -16.02
CA THR A 42 -3.38 42.53 -14.86
C THR A 42 -4.84 42.07 -14.96
N LEU A 43 -5.45 42.18 -16.15
CA LEU A 43 -6.80 41.69 -16.41
C LEU A 43 -6.91 40.17 -16.22
N ILE A 44 -5.94 39.39 -16.72
CA ILE A 44 -5.91 37.93 -16.52
C ILE A 44 -5.76 37.57 -15.03
N MET A 45 -4.89 38.29 -14.31
CA MET A 45 -4.69 38.07 -12.88
C MET A 45 -5.97 38.39 -12.09
N LYS A 46 -6.65 39.50 -12.43
CA LYS A 46 -7.94 39.88 -11.84
C LYS A 46 -9.06 38.89 -12.17
N MET A 47 -9.05 38.33 -13.38
CA MET A 47 -10.01 37.31 -13.83
C MET A 47 -9.84 36.00 -13.04
N ARG A 48 -8.61 35.60 -12.71
CA ARG A 48 -8.31 34.41 -11.90
C ARG A 48 -8.62 34.59 -10.42
N SER A 49 -8.44 35.78 -9.87
CA SER A 49 -8.70 36.08 -8.45
C SER A 49 -10.18 36.36 -8.14
N SER A 50 -11.00 36.63 -9.16
CA SER A 50 -12.43 36.91 -9.02
C SER A 50 -13.23 35.60 -8.84
N VAL A 51 -13.05 34.93 -7.69
CA VAL A 51 -13.89 33.78 -7.30
C VAL A 51 -15.24 34.31 -6.79
N TYR A 52 -16.34 33.64 -7.14
CA TYR A 52 -17.69 34.04 -6.72
C TYR A 52 -17.87 33.88 -5.20
N ASP A 53 -18.09 34.99 -4.50
CA ASP A 53 -18.19 35.07 -3.03
C ASP A 53 -19.62 35.02 -2.48
N GLY A 54 -20.63 34.92 -3.36
CA GLY A 54 -22.04 34.88 -2.99
C GLY A 54 -22.66 36.24 -2.62
N LYS A 55 -21.88 37.33 -2.58
CA LYS A 55 -22.37 38.68 -2.19
C LYS A 55 -22.99 39.43 -3.36
N LYS A 56 -22.41 39.31 -4.55
CA LYS A 56 -22.98 39.87 -5.79
C LYS A 56 -23.87 38.83 -6.47
N GLY A 57 -24.85 39.24 -7.27
CA GLY A 57 -25.66 38.28 -8.03
C GLY A 57 -24.83 37.55 -9.09
N ILE A 58 -25.05 36.24 -9.27
CA ILE A 58 -24.38 35.41 -10.30
C ILE A 58 -24.33 36.09 -11.68
N ARG A 59 -25.43 36.70 -12.11
CA ARG A 59 -25.50 37.37 -13.42
C ARG A 59 -24.49 38.51 -13.52
N GLN A 60 -24.34 39.26 -12.45
CA GLN A 60 -23.38 40.37 -12.37
C GLN A 60 -21.94 39.84 -12.42
N HIS A 61 -21.67 38.74 -11.72
CA HIS A 61 -20.37 38.07 -11.77
C HIS A 61 -20.01 37.57 -13.17
N ILE A 62 -20.96 36.91 -13.85
CA ILE A 62 -20.77 36.42 -15.24
C ILE A 62 -20.52 37.60 -16.20
N MET A 63 -21.24 38.72 -16.02
CA MET A 63 -21.02 39.92 -16.83
C MET A 63 -19.65 40.55 -16.57
N GLU A 64 -19.19 40.63 -15.32
CA GLU A 64 -17.87 41.16 -14.96
C GLU A 64 -16.74 40.35 -15.63
N ILE A 65 -16.80 39.01 -15.56
CA ILE A 65 -15.82 38.12 -16.20
C ILE A 65 -15.91 38.20 -17.74
N SER A 66 -17.12 38.26 -18.30
CA SER A 66 -17.32 38.38 -19.75
C SER A 66 -16.83 39.71 -20.30
N HIS A 67 -16.99 40.80 -19.53
CA HIS A 67 -16.49 42.12 -19.88
C HIS A 67 -14.95 42.15 -19.93
N MET A 68 -14.28 41.56 -18.92
CA MET A 68 -12.82 41.45 -18.92
C MET A 68 -12.31 40.60 -20.10
N ALA A 69 -12.98 39.50 -20.43
CA ALA A 69 -12.65 38.70 -21.61
C ALA A 69 -12.85 39.46 -22.94
N HIS A 70 -13.86 40.32 -23.02
CA HIS A 70 -14.07 41.19 -24.18
C HIS A 70 -12.97 42.24 -24.30
N GLN A 71 -12.52 42.84 -23.18
CA GLN A 71 -11.39 43.76 -23.16
C GLN A 71 -10.09 43.06 -23.64
N LEU A 72 -9.84 41.82 -23.22
CA LEU A 72 -8.72 41.02 -23.74
C LEU A 72 -8.84 40.76 -25.25
N LYS A 73 -10.06 40.52 -25.75
CA LYS A 73 -10.32 40.36 -27.19
C LYS A 73 -9.98 41.62 -28.00
N THR A 74 -10.22 42.82 -27.46
CA THR A 74 -9.85 44.09 -28.13
C THR A 74 -8.32 44.32 -28.20
N MET A 75 -7.54 43.54 -27.45
CA MET A 75 -6.07 43.56 -27.44
C MET A 75 -5.47 42.39 -28.24
N ASP A 76 -6.25 41.81 -29.17
CA ASP A 76 -5.90 40.65 -30.00
C ASP A 76 -5.63 39.34 -29.22
N MET A 77 -6.03 39.28 -27.95
CA MET A 77 -5.98 38.06 -27.13
C MET A 77 -7.34 37.37 -27.13
N LYS A 78 -7.61 36.57 -28.17
CA LYS A 78 -8.88 35.85 -28.32
C LYS A 78 -8.98 34.67 -27.34
N ILE A 79 -9.98 34.69 -26.47
CA ILE A 79 -10.37 33.55 -25.64
C ILE A 79 -11.54 32.85 -26.32
N SER A 80 -11.47 31.53 -26.48
CA SER A 80 -12.57 30.75 -27.06
C SER A 80 -13.80 30.78 -26.13
N GLU A 81 -15.00 30.87 -26.70
CA GLU A 81 -16.24 30.97 -25.92
C GLU A 81 -16.46 29.73 -25.04
N ALA A 82 -16.12 28.54 -25.55
CA ALA A 82 -16.19 27.30 -24.78
C ALA A 82 -15.26 27.30 -23.56
N TYR A 83 -14.04 27.83 -23.71
CA TYR A 83 -13.11 27.96 -22.59
C TYR A 83 -13.60 29.00 -21.57
N LEU A 84 -14.15 30.13 -22.04
CA LEU A 84 -14.67 31.18 -21.16
C LEU A 84 -15.84 30.68 -20.30
N VAL A 85 -16.76 29.89 -20.88
CA VAL A 85 -17.87 29.27 -20.13
C VAL A 85 -17.35 28.28 -19.10
N HIS A 86 -16.39 27.43 -19.45
CA HIS A 86 -15.79 26.49 -18.52
C HIS A 86 -15.03 27.21 -17.38
N PHE A 87 -14.32 28.29 -17.71
CA PHE A 87 -13.60 29.12 -16.75
C PHE A 87 -14.54 29.79 -15.75
N ILE A 88 -15.63 30.41 -16.23
CA ILE A 88 -16.67 31.01 -15.38
C ILE A 88 -17.27 29.97 -14.44
N LEU A 89 -17.57 28.77 -14.94
CA LEU A 89 -18.10 27.69 -14.11
C LEU A 89 -17.15 27.31 -12.97
N ASN A 90 -15.84 27.22 -13.23
CA ASN A 90 -14.83 26.89 -12.21
C ASN A 90 -14.63 27.98 -11.15
N LEU A 91 -14.98 29.23 -11.43
CA LEU A 91 -14.94 30.34 -10.45
C LEU A 91 -16.14 30.37 -9.50
N LEU A 92 -17.17 29.54 -9.74
CA LEU A 92 -18.32 29.42 -8.85
C LEU A 92 -18.01 28.55 -7.63
N ASN A 93 -18.57 28.90 -6.48
CA ASN A 93 -18.45 28.12 -5.24
C ASN A 93 -19.13 26.73 -5.34
N SER A 94 -18.92 25.87 -4.34
CA SER A 94 -19.39 24.47 -4.34
C SER A 94 -20.91 24.31 -4.45
N ASP A 95 -21.68 25.36 -4.13
CA ASP A 95 -23.14 25.35 -4.25
C ASP A 95 -23.62 25.19 -5.71
N TYR A 96 -22.73 25.45 -6.69
CA TYR A 96 -23.02 25.32 -8.12
C TYR A 96 -22.32 24.12 -8.78
N ASP A 97 -21.71 23.22 -8.00
CA ASP A 97 -21.10 21.99 -8.53
C ASP A 97 -22.07 21.11 -9.35
N PRO A 98 -23.38 21.00 -9.01
CA PRO A 98 -24.34 20.32 -9.87
C PRO A 98 -24.45 20.91 -11.28
N PHE A 99 -24.24 22.23 -11.44
CA PHE A 99 -24.23 22.89 -12.74
C PHE A 99 -22.94 22.61 -13.53
N LYS A 100 -21.77 22.57 -12.86
CA LYS A 100 -20.49 22.19 -13.47
C LYS A 100 -20.56 20.76 -14.03
N ILE A 101 -21.08 19.83 -13.23
CA ILE A 101 -21.28 18.43 -13.62
C ILE A 101 -22.25 18.34 -14.80
N HIS A 102 -23.32 19.14 -14.80
CA HIS A 102 -24.26 19.17 -15.90
C HIS A 102 -23.61 19.63 -17.22
N TYR A 103 -22.88 20.74 -17.22
CA TYR A 103 -22.16 21.24 -18.39
C TYR A 103 -21.13 20.23 -18.94
N ASN A 104 -20.39 19.55 -18.06
CA ASN A 104 -19.39 18.56 -18.46
C ASN A 104 -20.00 17.29 -19.07
N THR A 105 -21.29 17.02 -18.82
CA THR A 105 -21.97 15.80 -19.30
C THR A 105 -22.84 16.01 -20.55
N GLN A 106 -22.96 17.24 -21.04
CA GLN A 106 -23.69 17.52 -22.29
C GLN A 106 -22.79 17.43 -23.52
N ARG A 107 -23.33 16.89 -24.62
CA ARG A 107 -22.65 16.83 -25.93
C ARG A 107 -22.56 18.20 -26.60
N GLU A 108 -23.60 19.03 -26.45
CA GLU A 108 -23.59 20.43 -26.91
C GLU A 108 -23.08 21.35 -25.80
N LYS A 109 -22.15 22.26 -26.14
CA LYS A 109 -21.55 23.20 -25.19
C LYS A 109 -22.36 24.47 -25.09
N TRP A 110 -22.55 24.96 -23.86
CA TRP A 110 -23.25 26.20 -23.57
C TRP A 110 -22.50 27.42 -24.10
N THR A 111 -23.26 28.39 -24.61
CA THR A 111 -22.79 29.76 -24.92
C THR A 111 -22.97 30.67 -23.71
N ILE A 112 -22.30 31.82 -23.70
CA ILE A 112 -22.43 32.76 -22.56
C ILE A 112 -23.87 33.23 -22.39
N GLN A 113 -24.60 33.40 -23.51
CA GLN A 113 -26.01 33.79 -23.51
C GLN A 113 -26.94 32.74 -22.90
N SER A 114 -26.54 31.45 -22.95
CA SER A 114 -27.31 30.36 -22.34
C SER A 114 -27.23 30.33 -20.81
N LEU A 115 -26.26 31.01 -20.18
CA LEU A 115 -26.10 31.12 -18.72
C LEU A 115 -27.10 32.08 -18.05
N SER A 116 -28.34 32.16 -18.53
CA SER A 116 -29.36 33.11 -18.03
C SER A 116 -29.98 32.70 -16.67
N PRO A 117 -30.40 33.66 -15.81
CA PRO A 117 -30.99 33.36 -14.49
C PRO A 117 -32.24 32.48 -14.53
N THR A 118 -32.96 32.46 -15.65
CA THR A 118 -34.15 31.66 -15.88
C THR A 118 -33.87 30.16 -15.90
N GLN A 119 -32.68 29.74 -16.35
CA GLN A 119 -32.24 28.33 -16.22
C GLN A 119 -31.79 27.99 -14.80
N TRP A 120 -31.25 28.96 -14.05
CA TRP A 120 -30.81 28.77 -12.66
C TRP A 120 -32.01 28.63 -11.70
N LYS A 121 -33.10 29.38 -11.93
CA LYS A 121 -34.35 29.28 -11.14
C LYS A 121 -35.15 28.00 -11.41
N ARG A 122 -35.11 27.44 -12.63
CA ARG A 122 -35.86 26.21 -12.98
C ARG A 122 -35.30 24.92 -12.34
N LYS A 123 -34.07 24.94 -11.81
CA LYS A 123 -33.43 23.78 -11.17
C LYS A 123 -33.14 23.96 -9.67
N SER A 124 -33.50 25.09 -9.09
CA SER A 124 -33.39 25.37 -7.66
C SER A 124 -34.71 25.02 -6.94
N VAL A 125 -34.95 23.73 -6.67
CA VAL A 125 -36.13 23.31 -5.87
C VAL A 125 -35.84 23.49 -4.38
N LYS A 126 -36.48 24.55 -3.83
CA LYS A 126 -36.96 24.82 -2.45
C LYS A 126 -36.29 24.06 -1.28
N LYS A 127 -35.48 24.77 -0.48
CA LYS A 127 -35.33 24.51 0.97
C LYS A 127 -36.55 25.07 1.73
N PRO A 128 -37.09 24.40 2.78
CA PRO A 128 -38.13 24.96 3.63
C PRO A 128 -37.58 26.13 4.47
N LYS A 129 -38.39 27.19 4.60
CA LYS A 129 -38.12 28.38 5.43
C LYS A 129 -38.12 28.03 6.93
N GLY A 130 -37.29 28.76 7.68
CA GLY A 130 -36.88 28.45 9.04
C GLY A 130 -37.92 28.60 10.15
N ARG A 131 -37.55 28.02 11.30
CA ARG A 131 -37.94 28.48 12.64
C ARG A 131 -36.66 28.80 13.41
N ASN A 132 -36.68 29.97 14.04
CA ASN A 132 -35.60 30.60 14.79
C ASN A 132 -34.94 29.65 15.80
N ILE A 133 -33.61 29.62 15.82
CA ILE A 133 -32.83 29.11 16.96
C ILE A 133 -32.15 30.31 17.61
N LEU A 134 -32.70 30.70 18.74
CA LEU A 134 -31.99 31.43 19.79
C LEU A 134 -30.83 30.56 20.30
N THR A 135 -29.73 31.24 20.54
CA THR A 135 -28.49 30.79 21.16
C THR A 135 -28.70 29.87 22.37
N SER A 136 -28.13 28.66 22.34
CA SER A 136 -27.60 27.99 23.54
C SER A 136 -26.64 26.86 23.15
N SER A 137 -25.65 26.68 24.02
CA SER A 137 -24.48 25.81 23.95
C SER A 137 -24.76 24.31 24.07
N THR A 138 -23.75 23.52 23.68
CA THR A 138 -23.47 22.10 24.03
C THR A 138 -24.12 20.95 23.24
N SER A 139 -23.29 19.90 23.09
CA SER A 139 -23.57 18.49 22.77
C SER A 139 -23.59 18.05 21.29
N SER A 140 -22.68 17.10 21.02
CA SER A 140 -22.59 16.25 19.85
C SER A 140 -23.93 15.60 19.49
N THR A 141 -24.50 15.97 18.34
CA THR A 141 -25.70 15.30 17.80
C THR A 141 -25.34 14.39 16.62
N LEU A 142 -25.48 13.08 16.87
CA LEU A 142 -25.56 12.02 15.87
C LEU A 142 -26.47 12.43 14.70
N ARG A 143 -26.00 12.21 13.46
CA ARG A 143 -26.86 12.29 12.26
C ARG A 143 -28.01 11.29 12.39
N LYS A 144 -29.25 11.78 12.50
CA LYS A 144 -30.48 10.97 12.50
C LYS A 144 -30.53 10.08 11.25
N GLY A 145 -30.58 8.77 11.48
CA GLY A 145 -30.54 7.73 10.46
C GLY A 145 -31.82 7.61 9.63
N ALA A 146 -31.70 6.97 8.46
CA ALA A 146 -32.83 6.50 7.68
C ALA A 146 -33.74 5.61 8.55
N THR A 147 -35.05 5.83 8.50
CA THR A 147 -36.05 5.01 9.18
C THR A 147 -35.94 3.57 8.70
N ARG A 148 -35.66 2.66 9.64
CA ARG A 148 -35.56 1.23 9.41
C ARG A 148 -36.96 0.60 9.46
N SER A 149 -37.22 -0.39 8.62
CA SER A 149 -38.42 -1.21 8.74
C SER A 149 -38.57 -1.78 10.15
N THR A 150 -39.81 -1.90 10.61
CA THR A 150 -40.15 -2.41 11.95
C THR A 150 -40.40 -3.91 11.98
N SER A 151 -40.72 -4.50 10.82
CA SER A 151 -40.97 -5.93 10.65
C SER A 151 -40.43 -6.45 9.29
N PRO A 152 -40.20 -7.77 9.15
CA PRO A 152 -39.82 -8.38 7.87
C PRO A 152 -40.82 -8.09 6.75
N LEU A 153 -40.34 -8.07 5.49
CA LEU A 153 -41.12 -7.86 4.26
C LEU A 153 -41.75 -6.47 4.07
N GLU A 154 -41.53 -5.51 4.97
CA GLU A 154 -41.98 -4.13 4.75
C GLU A 154 -41.29 -3.47 3.54
N ILE A 155 -39.96 -3.60 3.44
CA ILE A 155 -39.17 -3.04 2.34
C ILE A 155 -38.16 -4.08 1.88
N ILE A 156 -38.24 -4.46 0.60
CA ILE A 156 -37.26 -5.31 -0.07
C ILE A 156 -36.40 -4.45 -0.98
N HIS A 157 -35.08 -4.50 -0.80
CA HIS A 157 -34.12 -3.89 -1.71
C HIS A 157 -33.69 -4.88 -2.77
N THR A 158 -33.70 -4.47 -4.03
CA THR A 158 -33.26 -5.29 -5.15
C THR A 158 -32.32 -4.52 -6.07
N ASP A 159 -31.40 -5.27 -6.68
CA ASP A 159 -30.43 -4.78 -7.66
C ASP A 159 -29.89 -5.98 -8.45
N ILE A 160 -29.55 -5.74 -9.72
CA ILE A 160 -28.90 -6.72 -10.60
C ILE A 160 -27.41 -6.43 -10.63
N CYS A 161 -26.62 -7.43 -10.23
CA CYS A 161 -25.17 -7.33 -10.32
C CYS A 161 -24.69 -8.03 -11.58
N GLU A 162 -24.14 -7.25 -12.51
CA GLU A 162 -23.52 -7.75 -13.75
C GLU A 162 -22.03 -7.98 -13.52
N SER A 163 -21.51 -9.14 -13.91
CA SER A 163 -20.11 -9.46 -13.62
C SER A 163 -19.52 -10.60 -14.48
N PHE A 164 -18.90 -10.15 -15.58
CA PHE A 164 -17.67 -10.61 -16.24
C PHE A 164 -17.71 -11.71 -17.31
N LEU A 165 -16.74 -11.60 -18.23
CA LEU A 165 -16.36 -12.38 -19.44
C LEU A 165 -16.24 -13.92 -19.26
N VAL A 166 -16.80 -14.51 -18.21
CA VAL A 166 -16.71 -15.94 -17.87
C VAL A 166 -18.09 -16.47 -17.54
N THR A 167 -18.76 -17.05 -18.54
CA THR A 167 -20.02 -17.76 -18.37
C THR A 167 -19.83 -18.97 -17.44
N PHE A 168 -20.72 -19.13 -16.45
CA PHE A 168 -20.79 -20.34 -15.62
C PHE A 168 -21.11 -21.57 -16.50
N VAL A 169 -20.82 -22.79 -16.02
CA VAL A 169 -21.05 -24.05 -16.75
C VAL A 169 -22.50 -24.20 -17.26
N ASP A 170 -23.47 -23.59 -16.57
CA ASP A 170 -24.90 -23.60 -16.91
C ASP A 170 -25.40 -22.34 -17.67
N GLY A 171 -24.51 -21.45 -18.15
CA GLY A 171 -24.90 -20.35 -19.05
C GLY A 171 -25.28 -19.01 -18.41
N PHE A 172 -25.23 -18.89 -17.08
CA PHE A 172 -25.55 -17.64 -16.37
C PHE A 172 -24.35 -16.68 -16.31
N ASP A 173 -24.59 -15.39 -16.51
CA ASP A 173 -23.57 -14.31 -16.49
C ASP A 173 -23.84 -13.22 -15.44
N SER A 174 -25.01 -13.24 -14.81
CA SER A 174 -25.50 -12.20 -13.91
C SER A 174 -26.31 -12.81 -12.77
N PHE A 175 -26.58 -12.02 -11.73
CA PHE A 175 -27.50 -12.42 -10.65
C PHE A 175 -28.30 -11.24 -10.12
N ILE A 176 -29.52 -11.52 -9.66
CA ILE A 176 -30.39 -10.57 -8.97
C ILE A 176 -30.37 -10.86 -7.46
N THR A 177 -30.42 -9.81 -6.66
CA THR A 177 -30.52 -9.92 -5.20
C THR A 177 -31.84 -9.35 -4.68
N PHE A 178 -32.34 -9.95 -3.60
CA PHE A 178 -33.46 -9.44 -2.82
C PHE A 178 -33.06 -9.41 -1.34
N THR A 179 -32.94 -8.22 -0.77
CA THR A 179 -32.49 -8.03 0.62
C THR A 179 -33.58 -7.36 1.45
N ASP A 180 -34.00 -8.02 2.51
CA ASP A 180 -34.97 -7.47 3.45
C ASP A 180 -34.38 -6.32 4.28
N ASN A 181 -35.14 -5.23 4.48
CA ASN A 181 -34.62 -4.05 5.16
C ASN A 181 -34.47 -4.24 6.68
N TYR A 182 -35.38 -5.01 7.30
CA TYR A 182 -35.41 -5.26 8.74
C TYR A 182 -34.24 -6.17 9.15
N SER A 183 -34.26 -7.41 8.65
CA SER A 183 -33.34 -8.50 9.00
C SER A 183 -32.01 -8.44 8.25
N ARG A 184 -31.95 -7.72 7.11
CA ARG A 184 -30.86 -7.82 6.13
C ARG A 184 -30.72 -9.19 5.49
N TYR A 185 -31.66 -10.13 5.69
CA TYR A 185 -31.59 -11.42 5.03
C TYR A 185 -31.62 -11.25 3.50
N GLY A 186 -30.66 -11.86 2.81
CA GLY A 186 -30.46 -11.70 1.37
C GLY A 186 -30.71 -13.00 0.62
N TYR A 187 -31.52 -12.92 -0.44
CA TYR A 187 -31.68 -13.96 -1.44
C TYR A 187 -30.91 -13.59 -2.70
N ILE A 188 -30.38 -14.61 -3.38
CA ILE A 188 -29.68 -14.47 -4.65
C ILE A 188 -30.31 -15.42 -5.68
N TYR A 189 -30.49 -14.95 -6.91
CA TYR A 189 -30.94 -15.78 -8.03
C TYR A 189 -30.05 -15.53 -9.24
N PRO A 190 -29.36 -16.56 -9.78
CA PRO A 190 -28.67 -16.47 -11.06
C PRO A 190 -29.66 -16.18 -12.20
N ILE A 191 -29.26 -15.34 -13.14
CA ILE A 191 -30.04 -14.98 -14.34
C ILE A 191 -29.10 -14.91 -15.56
N SER A 192 -29.63 -15.23 -16.74
CA SER A 192 -28.89 -15.08 -18.02
C SER A 192 -29.36 -13.87 -18.81
N ASN A 193 -30.55 -13.34 -18.49
CA ASN A 193 -31.08 -12.11 -19.07
C ASN A 193 -31.77 -11.27 -17.99
N ARG A 194 -31.61 -9.95 -18.06
CA ARG A 194 -32.31 -8.99 -17.18
C ARG A 194 -33.84 -9.13 -17.23
N SER A 195 -34.40 -9.64 -18.34
CA SER A 195 -35.84 -9.92 -18.46
C SER A 195 -36.36 -11.02 -17.52
N GLU A 196 -35.48 -11.89 -17.00
CA GLU A 196 -35.85 -12.93 -16.04
C GLU A 196 -36.13 -12.39 -14.62
N SER A 197 -35.78 -11.13 -14.35
CA SER A 197 -35.92 -10.49 -13.03
C SER A 197 -37.33 -10.63 -12.44
N LEU A 198 -38.37 -10.45 -13.26
CA LEU A 198 -39.76 -10.58 -12.83
C LEU A 198 -40.10 -12.01 -12.40
N GLU A 199 -39.70 -13.01 -13.17
CA GLU A 199 -39.97 -14.42 -12.85
C GLU A 199 -39.25 -14.84 -11.56
N LYS A 200 -38.00 -14.37 -11.35
CA LYS A 200 -37.30 -14.62 -10.07
C LYS A 200 -37.97 -13.89 -8.91
N PHE A 201 -38.49 -12.68 -9.11
CA PHE A 201 -39.23 -11.96 -8.08
C PHE A 201 -40.54 -12.66 -7.70
N LYS A 202 -41.29 -13.21 -8.68
CA LYS A 202 -42.51 -13.98 -8.41
C LYS A 202 -42.22 -15.20 -7.53
N LEU A 203 -41.16 -15.94 -7.84
CA LEU A 203 -40.70 -17.09 -7.03
C LEU A 203 -40.34 -16.66 -5.61
N PHE A 204 -39.50 -15.62 -5.49
CA PHE A 204 -39.10 -15.06 -4.21
C PHE A 204 -40.32 -14.63 -3.37
N LYS A 205 -41.23 -13.85 -3.96
CA LYS A 205 -42.45 -13.36 -3.30
C LYS A 205 -43.31 -14.52 -2.80
N ALA A 206 -43.57 -15.52 -3.65
CA ALA A 206 -44.40 -16.66 -3.27
C ALA A 206 -43.80 -17.44 -2.09
N GLU A 207 -42.48 -17.64 -2.08
CA GLU A 207 -41.78 -18.30 -0.98
C GLU A 207 -41.87 -17.49 0.31
N VAL A 208 -41.40 -16.23 0.30
CA VAL A 208 -41.22 -15.47 1.54
C VAL A 208 -42.53 -15.03 2.18
N GLU A 209 -43.55 -14.73 1.38
CA GLU A 209 -44.86 -14.37 1.93
C GLU A 209 -45.53 -15.56 2.61
N ASN A 210 -45.35 -16.77 2.07
CA ASN A 210 -45.89 -17.99 2.67
C ASN A 210 -45.13 -18.38 3.95
N GLN A 211 -43.80 -18.28 3.95
CA GLN A 211 -42.98 -18.63 5.12
C GLN A 211 -43.18 -17.67 6.31
N HIS A 212 -43.46 -16.39 6.05
CA HIS A 212 -43.62 -15.37 7.10
C HIS A 212 -45.07 -14.99 7.40
N ASN A 213 -46.03 -15.53 6.64
CA ASN A 213 -47.43 -15.13 6.68
C ASN A 213 -47.60 -13.59 6.64
N ALA A 214 -46.80 -12.92 5.82
CA ALA A 214 -46.74 -11.47 5.68
C ALA A 214 -46.63 -11.08 4.21
N LYS A 215 -47.01 -9.85 3.85
CA LYS A 215 -47.00 -9.37 2.46
C LYS A 215 -45.86 -8.39 2.21
N ILE A 216 -45.25 -8.47 1.02
CA ILE A 216 -44.26 -7.48 0.60
C ILE A 216 -44.98 -6.15 0.33
N LYS A 217 -44.63 -5.10 1.09
CA LYS A 217 -45.29 -3.79 0.95
C LYS A 217 -44.60 -2.88 -0.06
N ILE A 218 -43.27 -2.85 -0.02
CA ILE A 218 -42.45 -1.92 -0.80
C ILE A 218 -41.28 -2.67 -1.45
N VAL A 219 -41.06 -2.45 -2.74
CA VAL A 219 -39.85 -2.87 -3.45
C VAL A 219 -39.05 -1.64 -3.80
N ARG A 220 -37.79 -1.59 -3.36
CA ARG A 220 -36.85 -0.53 -3.69
C ARG A 220 -35.79 -1.02 -4.67
N SER A 221 -35.72 -0.38 -5.82
CA SER A 221 -34.77 -0.70 -6.90
C SER A 221 -34.16 0.58 -7.47
N ASP A 222 -33.23 0.43 -8.41
CA ASP A 222 -32.83 1.53 -9.27
C ASP A 222 -33.86 1.76 -10.40
N ARG A 223 -33.58 2.71 -11.30
CA ARG A 223 -34.38 2.96 -12.50
C ARG A 223 -33.92 2.12 -13.70
N GLY A 224 -33.39 0.92 -13.46
CA GLY A 224 -33.08 -0.05 -14.52
C GLY A 224 -34.30 -0.32 -15.40
N GLY A 225 -34.09 -0.53 -16.70
CA GLY A 225 -35.19 -0.70 -17.66
C GLY A 225 -36.09 -1.90 -17.35
N GLU A 226 -35.54 -2.93 -16.71
CA GLU A 226 -36.25 -4.11 -16.21
C GLU A 226 -37.22 -3.80 -15.06
N TYR A 227 -36.87 -2.87 -14.17
CA TYR A 227 -37.68 -2.49 -13.02
C TYR A 227 -38.64 -1.33 -13.34
N TYR A 228 -38.14 -0.32 -14.06
CA TYR A 228 -38.82 0.97 -14.28
C TYR A 228 -39.54 1.05 -15.64
N GLY A 229 -39.14 0.26 -16.64
CA GLY A 229 -39.66 0.35 -18.01
C GLY A 229 -38.98 1.43 -18.86
N LYS A 230 -39.58 1.76 -20.02
CA LYS A 230 -39.02 2.70 -21.00
C LYS A 230 -39.60 4.10 -20.82
N HIS A 231 -38.77 5.12 -21.05
CA HIS A 231 -39.22 6.51 -21.08
C HIS A 231 -39.74 6.85 -22.48
N ALA A 232 -41.02 7.18 -22.60
CA ALA A 232 -41.66 7.59 -23.86
C ALA A 232 -41.88 9.13 -23.86
N PRO A 233 -42.12 9.77 -25.02
CA PRO A 233 -42.30 11.22 -25.13
C PRO A 233 -43.43 11.79 -24.26
N PHE A 234 -44.42 10.97 -23.90
CA PHE A 234 -45.59 11.37 -23.10
C PHE A 234 -45.51 10.94 -21.63
N GLY A 235 -44.39 10.35 -21.19
CA GLY A 235 -44.20 9.90 -19.80
C GLY A 235 -43.55 8.51 -19.68
N GLN A 236 -43.49 7.99 -18.46
CA GLN A 236 -42.97 6.66 -18.18
C GLN A 236 -43.97 5.59 -18.65
N SER A 237 -43.55 4.69 -19.53
CA SER A 237 -44.28 3.46 -19.83
C SER A 237 -43.78 2.34 -18.89
N PRO A 238 -44.58 1.93 -17.89
CA PRO A 238 -44.15 0.93 -16.92
C PRO A 238 -43.90 -0.41 -17.62
N GLY A 239 -42.73 -1.01 -17.38
CA GLY A 239 -42.38 -2.33 -17.88
C GLY A 239 -43.14 -3.45 -17.15
N PRO A 240 -42.96 -4.72 -17.56
CA PRO A 240 -43.67 -5.86 -16.97
C PRO A 240 -43.50 -5.97 -15.45
N PHE A 241 -42.32 -5.65 -14.92
CA PHE A 241 -42.05 -5.68 -13.47
C PHE A 241 -42.85 -4.59 -12.73
N ALA A 242 -42.80 -3.35 -13.21
CA ALA A 242 -43.57 -2.24 -12.62
C ALA A 242 -45.09 -2.49 -12.67
N GLN A 243 -45.59 -3.01 -13.79
CA GLN A 243 -47.01 -3.39 -13.94
C GLN A 243 -47.40 -4.49 -12.96
N TYR A 244 -46.55 -5.51 -12.81
CA TYR A 244 -46.78 -6.58 -11.85
C TYR A 244 -46.87 -6.06 -10.41
N LEU A 245 -45.97 -5.17 -10.00
CA LEU A 245 -46.01 -4.54 -8.67
C LEU A 245 -47.31 -3.75 -8.46
N GLN A 246 -47.76 -3.00 -9.48
CA GLN A 246 -49.01 -2.24 -9.43
C GLN A 246 -50.23 -3.15 -9.26
N ILE A 247 -50.34 -4.22 -10.07
CA ILE A 247 -51.46 -5.19 -10.00
C ILE A 247 -51.53 -5.86 -8.62
N HIS A 248 -50.39 -6.11 -7.99
CA HIS A 248 -50.31 -6.78 -6.69
C HIS A 248 -50.31 -5.81 -5.50
N GLY A 249 -50.53 -4.51 -5.73
CA GLY A 249 -50.60 -3.50 -4.67
C GLY A 249 -49.26 -3.23 -3.96
N ILE A 250 -48.13 -3.55 -4.59
CA ILE A 250 -46.79 -3.34 -4.05
C ILE A 250 -46.25 -1.98 -4.48
N ILE A 251 -45.82 -1.16 -3.53
CA ILE A 251 -45.31 0.19 -3.83
C ILE A 251 -43.88 0.08 -4.36
N ALA A 252 -43.67 0.54 -5.59
CA ALA A 252 -42.33 0.64 -6.16
C ALA A 252 -41.63 1.94 -5.74
N GLN A 253 -40.44 1.84 -5.16
CA GLN A 253 -39.58 2.96 -4.79
C GLN A 253 -38.30 2.94 -5.62
N TYR A 254 -38.11 3.94 -6.47
CA TYR A 254 -36.95 3.99 -7.36
C TYR A 254 -35.92 5.00 -6.86
N SER A 255 -34.63 4.62 -6.85
CA SER A 255 -33.56 5.59 -6.63
C SER A 255 -33.50 6.60 -7.78
N MET A 256 -33.08 7.83 -7.49
CA MET A 256 -32.84 8.83 -8.53
C MET A 256 -31.59 8.45 -9.33
N PRO A 257 -31.56 8.67 -10.65
CA PRO A 257 -30.36 8.45 -11.44
C PRO A 257 -29.18 9.23 -10.85
N ARG A 258 -28.01 8.57 -10.76
CA ARG A 258 -26.77 9.10 -10.14
C ARG A 258 -26.82 9.33 -8.62
N GLU A 259 -27.85 8.83 -7.94
CA GLU A 259 -27.94 8.79 -6.46
C GLU A 259 -27.95 7.33 -5.95
N PRO A 260 -26.88 6.55 -6.21
CA PRO A 260 -26.79 5.13 -5.85
C PRO A 260 -26.99 4.88 -4.34
N GLN A 261 -26.61 5.87 -3.53
CA GLN A 261 -26.77 5.88 -2.08
C GLN A 261 -28.21 5.62 -1.60
N GLN A 262 -29.23 5.97 -2.40
CA GLN A 262 -30.65 5.73 -2.08
C GLN A 262 -31.03 4.23 -2.11
N ASN A 263 -30.32 3.42 -2.90
CA ASN A 263 -30.39 1.96 -2.88
C ASN A 263 -29.13 1.31 -2.29
N GLY A 264 -28.40 2.04 -1.44
CA GLY A 264 -27.11 1.61 -0.90
C GLY A 264 -27.16 0.34 -0.03
N VAL A 265 -28.32 -0.24 0.25
CA VAL A 265 -28.44 -1.57 0.88
C VAL A 265 -28.12 -2.67 -0.13
N ALA A 266 -28.75 -2.65 -1.30
CA ALA A 266 -28.54 -3.65 -2.34
C ALA A 266 -27.12 -3.53 -2.93
N GLU A 267 -26.67 -2.30 -3.22
CA GLU A 267 -25.33 -2.08 -3.78
C GLU A 267 -24.21 -2.53 -2.85
N ARG A 268 -24.29 -2.21 -1.54
CA ARG A 268 -23.31 -2.69 -0.55
C ARG A 268 -23.35 -4.20 -0.39
N ARG A 269 -24.54 -4.80 -0.48
CA ARG A 269 -24.71 -6.26 -0.44
C ARG A 269 -24.02 -6.90 -1.65
N ASN A 270 -24.26 -6.39 -2.86
CA ASN A 270 -23.64 -6.87 -4.11
C ASN A 270 -22.12 -6.75 -4.07
N ARG A 271 -21.58 -5.61 -3.61
CA ARG A 271 -20.14 -5.43 -3.45
C ARG A 271 -19.52 -6.46 -2.50
N THR A 272 -20.14 -6.66 -1.33
CA THR A 272 -19.65 -7.61 -0.32
C THR A 272 -19.69 -9.04 -0.85
N LEU A 273 -20.76 -9.41 -1.56
CA LEU A 273 -20.89 -10.73 -2.21
C LEU A 273 -19.72 -10.97 -3.16
N MET A 274 -19.44 -10.03 -4.06
CA MET A 274 -18.40 -10.20 -5.07
C MET A 274 -16.97 -10.16 -4.52
N GLU A 275 -16.69 -9.34 -3.51
CA GLU A 275 -15.39 -9.32 -2.82
C GLU A 275 -15.10 -10.68 -2.15
N MET A 276 -16.09 -11.29 -1.51
CA MET A 276 -15.94 -12.60 -0.89
C MET A 276 -15.84 -13.72 -1.94
N VAL A 277 -16.60 -13.67 -3.04
CA VAL A 277 -16.48 -14.64 -4.14
C VAL A 277 -15.07 -14.63 -4.73
N ARG A 278 -14.52 -13.44 -5.01
CA ARG A 278 -13.14 -13.28 -5.50
C ARG A 278 -12.13 -13.87 -4.52
N SER A 279 -12.33 -13.63 -3.23
CA SER A 279 -11.47 -14.17 -2.18
C SER A 279 -11.54 -15.70 -2.09
N MET A 280 -12.74 -16.29 -2.19
CA MET A 280 -12.94 -17.75 -2.15
C MET A 280 -12.31 -18.45 -3.36
N LEU A 281 -12.52 -17.92 -4.57
CA LEU A 281 -11.93 -18.46 -5.80
C LEU A 281 -10.40 -18.35 -5.79
N SER A 282 -9.87 -17.22 -5.33
CA SER A 282 -8.43 -17.03 -5.21
C SER A 282 -7.77 -17.96 -4.19
N HIS A 283 -8.52 -18.42 -3.18
CA HIS A 283 -7.98 -19.31 -2.14
C HIS A 283 -7.97 -20.78 -2.57
N SER A 284 -9.00 -21.26 -3.26
CA SER A 284 -9.16 -22.69 -3.56
C SER A 284 -8.45 -23.17 -4.84
N ASN A 285 -7.87 -22.26 -5.63
CA ASN A 285 -7.32 -22.55 -6.97
C ASN A 285 -8.33 -23.24 -7.93
N LEU A 286 -9.63 -23.15 -7.64
CA LEU A 286 -10.68 -23.69 -8.49
C LEU A 286 -11.00 -22.75 -9.66
N SER A 287 -11.49 -23.31 -10.75
CA SER A 287 -11.81 -22.54 -11.96
C SER A 287 -12.78 -21.39 -11.66
N ASN A 288 -12.51 -20.22 -12.25
CA ASN A 288 -13.42 -19.07 -12.22
C ASN A 288 -14.83 -19.41 -12.75
N LYS A 289 -14.98 -20.49 -13.53
CA LYS A 289 -16.28 -21.01 -13.95
C LYS A 289 -17.17 -21.50 -12.81
N LEU A 290 -16.69 -21.58 -11.56
CA LEU A 290 -17.47 -21.98 -10.38
C LEU A 290 -17.97 -20.80 -9.54
N TRP A 291 -17.86 -19.56 -10.06
CA TRP A 291 -18.17 -18.35 -9.29
C TRP A 291 -19.59 -18.29 -8.74
N ILE A 292 -20.58 -18.90 -9.40
CA ILE A 292 -21.97 -18.96 -8.90
C ILE A 292 -22.10 -19.88 -7.68
N GLU A 293 -21.36 -20.99 -7.62
CA GLU A 293 -21.36 -21.87 -6.45
C GLU A 293 -20.62 -21.22 -5.26
N ALA A 294 -19.56 -20.46 -5.55
CA ALA A 294 -18.97 -19.58 -4.55
C ALA A 294 -19.97 -18.52 -4.08
N LEU A 295 -20.70 -17.87 -5.00
CA LEU A 295 -21.69 -16.83 -4.68
C LEU A 295 -22.80 -17.34 -3.75
N LYS A 296 -23.35 -18.53 -4.03
CA LYS A 296 -24.33 -19.20 -3.14
C LYS A 296 -23.77 -19.40 -1.74
N THR A 297 -22.53 -19.87 -1.65
CA THR A 297 -21.83 -20.09 -0.38
C THR A 297 -21.66 -18.78 0.39
N VAL A 298 -21.22 -17.71 -0.29
CA VAL A 298 -21.08 -16.39 0.32
C VAL A 298 -22.42 -15.86 0.83
N ALA A 299 -23.49 -15.97 0.05
CA ALA A 299 -24.81 -15.48 0.46
C ALA A 299 -25.31 -16.17 1.73
N HIS A 300 -25.12 -17.49 1.84
CA HIS A 300 -25.52 -18.26 3.03
C HIS A 300 -24.69 -17.89 4.26
N ILE A 301 -23.37 -17.71 4.11
CA ILE A 301 -22.49 -17.22 5.16
C ILE A 301 -22.96 -15.84 5.63
N LEU A 302 -23.17 -14.91 4.70
CA LEU A 302 -23.60 -13.54 5.03
C LEU A 302 -24.96 -13.48 5.72
N ASN A 303 -25.83 -14.46 5.51
CA ASN A 303 -27.09 -14.57 6.23
C ASN A 303 -26.90 -15.10 7.66
N ARG A 304 -25.87 -15.90 7.93
CA ARG A 304 -25.70 -16.59 9.23
C ARG A 304 -24.64 -15.98 10.14
N PHE A 305 -23.88 -15.01 9.65
CA PHE A 305 -22.87 -14.31 10.43
C PHE A 305 -23.38 -12.97 10.97
N PRO A 306 -22.82 -12.47 12.10
CA PRO A 306 -23.18 -11.18 12.66
C PRO A 306 -22.92 -10.06 11.66
N SER A 307 -23.87 -9.12 11.52
CA SER A 307 -23.72 -7.94 10.67
C SER A 307 -23.87 -6.69 11.51
N LYS A 308 -22.95 -5.71 11.37
CA LYS A 308 -23.02 -4.43 12.10
C LYS A 308 -24.33 -3.66 11.84
N SER A 309 -25.02 -3.99 10.76
CA SER A 309 -26.30 -3.35 10.41
C SER A 309 -27.47 -3.88 11.23
N VAL A 310 -27.37 -5.02 11.93
CA VAL A 310 -28.44 -5.68 12.68
C VAL A 310 -27.94 -6.15 14.05
N PRO A 311 -28.78 -6.14 15.10
CA PRO A 311 -28.36 -6.57 16.44
C PRO A 311 -28.13 -8.09 16.55
N LYS A 312 -28.73 -8.87 15.66
CA LYS A 312 -28.63 -10.34 15.58
C LYS A 312 -28.23 -10.76 14.17
N THR A 313 -27.89 -12.04 13.96
CA THR A 313 -27.60 -12.53 12.61
C THR A 313 -28.83 -12.35 11.71
N PRO A 314 -28.66 -12.07 10.40
CA PRO A 314 -29.81 -11.96 9.50
C PRO A 314 -30.72 -13.19 9.54
N TYR A 315 -30.14 -14.39 9.65
CA TYR A 315 -30.85 -15.65 9.78
C TYR A 315 -31.69 -15.73 11.05
N GLU A 316 -31.18 -15.23 12.17
CA GLU A 316 -31.94 -15.20 13.43
C GLU A 316 -33.07 -14.18 13.39
N LEU A 317 -32.88 -13.01 12.78
CA LEU A 317 -33.95 -12.03 12.61
C LEU A 317 -35.00 -12.47 11.59
N TRP A 318 -34.60 -13.29 10.61
CA TRP A 318 -35.49 -13.84 9.61
C TRP A 318 -36.29 -15.02 10.16
N THR A 319 -35.63 -16.02 10.74
CA THR A 319 -36.26 -17.30 11.13
C THR A 319 -36.65 -17.40 12.60
N GLY A 320 -36.20 -16.45 13.44
CA GLY A 320 -36.32 -16.53 14.89
C GLY A 320 -35.37 -17.54 15.56
N ARG A 321 -34.55 -18.28 14.79
CA ARG A 321 -33.67 -19.34 15.29
C ARG A 321 -32.20 -18.97 15.13
N LYS A 322 -31.36 -19.31 16.11
CA LYS A 322 -29.90 -19.15 15.98
C LYS A 322 -29.37 -20.13 14.92
N PRO A 323 -28.47 -19.69 14.03
CA PRO A 323 -27.90 -20.58 13.02
C PRO A 323 -26.88 -21.54 13.65
N THR A 324 -26.96 -22.82 13.31
CA THR A 324 -25.87 -23.78 13.57
C THR A 324 -24.75 -23.56 12.55
N LEU A 325 -23.50 -23.54 13.01
CA LEU A 325 -22.33 -23.33 12.13
C LEU A 325 -21.43 -24.56 12.01
N ASN A 326 -21.73 -25.64 12.75
CA ASN A 326 -20.88 -26.85 12.84
C ASN A 326 -20.66 -27.58 11.51
N TYR A 327 -21.54 -27.37 10.52
CA TYR A 327 -21.44 -27.98 9.19
C TYR A 327 -20.63 -27.14 8.19
N LEU A 328 -20.28 -25.89 8.54
CA LEU A 328 -19.51 -25.04 7.65
C LEU A 328 -18.06 -25.55 7.56
N LYS A 329 -17.57 -25.71 6.33
CA LYS A 329 -16.19 -26.07 6.01
C LYS A 329 -15.62 -25.07 5.02
N VAL A 330 -14.30 -25.08 4.86
CA VAL A 330 -13.61 -24.23 3.88
C VAL A 330 -14.15 -24.54 2.48
N TRP A 331 -14.64 -23.53 1.78
CA TRP A 331 -15.14 -23.68 0.41
C TRP A 331 -14.00 -24.21 -0.48
N GLY A 332 -14.25 -25.30 -1.22
CA GLY A 332 -13.24 -25.92 -2.06
C GLY A 332 -12.43 -27.05 -1.41
N CYS A 333 -12.65 -27.38 -0.13
CA CYS A 333 -11.94 -28.50 0.51
C CYS A 333 -12.39 -29.88 0.00
N HIS A 334 -11.53 -30.90 0.15
CA HIS A 334 -11.85 -32.27 -0.22
C HIS A 334 -12.89 -32.88 0.73
N ALA A 335 -13.89 -33.56 0.17
CA ALA A 335 -14.93 -34.28 0.90
C ALA A 335 -15.20 -35.64 0.26
N GLU A 336 -15.37 -36.69 1.06
CA GLU A 336 -15.75 -38.02 0.58
C GLU A 336 -17.28 -38.14 0.51
N ALA A 337 -17.81 -38.37 -0.69
CA ALA A 337 -19.23 -38.59 -0.91
C ALA A 337 -19.52 -40.07 -1.09
N LYS A 338 -20.46 -40.61 -0.30
CA LYS A 338 -20.95 -41.97 -0.48
C LYS A 338 -21.75 -42.08 -1.79
N LEU A 339 -21.36 -43.01 -2.66
CA LEU A 339 -22.04 -43.25 -3.93
C LEU A 339 -23.17 -44.25 -3.70
N PHE A 340 -24.40 -43.85 -4.03
CA PHE A 340 -25.55 -44.76 -4.01
C PHE A 340 -25.70 -45.37 -5.42
N ASN A 341 -25.16 -46.57 -5.61
CA ASN A 341 -25.38 -47.36 -6.81
C ASN A 341 -25.79 -48.78 -6.42
N HIS A 342 -27.00 -49.18 -6.83
CA HIS A 342 -27.61 -50.47 -6.50
C HIS A 342 -26.89 -51.68 -7.15
N GLN A 343 -25.92 -51.44 -8.03
CA GLN A 343 -25.14 -52.48 -8.73
C GLN A 343 -23.72 -52.71 -8.15
N LEU A 344 -23.32 -52.00 -7.09
CA LEU A 344 -21.99 -52.16 -6.48
C LEU A 344 -21.84 -53.51 -5.77
N LYS A 345 -20.77 -54.24 -6.10
CA LYS A 345 -20.37 -55.50 -5.45
C LYS A 345 -19.68 -55.21 -4.09
N LYS A 346 -19.56 -56.22 -3.22
CA LYS A 346 -19.10 -56.04 -1.81
C LYS A 346 -17.74 -55.33 -1.68
N LEU A 347 -16.85 -55.49 -2.65
CA LEU A 347 -15.49 -54.95 -2.65
C LEU A 347 -15.35 -53.63 -3.43
N ASP A 348 -16.42 -53.14 -4.06
CA ASP A 348 -16.33 -51.90 -4.83
C ASP A 348 -16.23 -50.67 -3.92
N PRO A 349 -15.48 -49.63 -4.31
CA PRO A 349 -15.35 -48.39 -3.55
C PRO A 349 -16.72 -47.73 -3.36
N LYS A 350 -17.11 -47.54 -2.08
CA LYS A 350 -18.41 -46.98 -1.68
C LYS A 350 -18.41 -45.46 -1.58
N THR A 351 -17.24 -44.82 -1.66
CA THR A 351 -17.08 -43.36 -1.60
C THR A 351 -16.29 -42.85 -2.79
N ALA A 352 -16.49 -41.57 -3.11
CA ALA A 352 -15.66 -40.85 -4.07
C ALA A 352 -15.27 -39.50 -3.49
N THR A 353 -14.01 -39.11 -3.70
CA THR A 353 -13.50 -37.79 -3.36
C THR A 353 -14.15 -36.72 -4.24
N LYS A 354 -14.66 -35.67 -3.60
CA LYS A 354 -15.38 -34.54 -4.20
C LYS A 354 -14.94 -33.23 -3.57
N ILE A 355 -15.39 -32.12 -4.13
CA ILE A 355 -15.15 -30.78 -3.58
C ILE A 355 -16.37 -30.35 -2.77
N PHE A 356 -16.13 -29.82 -1.58
CA PHE A 356 -17.17 -29.29 -0.71
C PHE A 356 -17.72 -27.96 -1.25
N SER A 357 -19.02 -27.97 -1.58
CA SER A 357 -19.87 -26.78 -1.66
C SER A 357 -21.05 -26.93 -0.70
N GLU A 358 -21.55 -25.81 -0.21
CA GLU A 358 -22.49 -25.74 0.91
C GLU A 358 -23.87 -26.39 0.66
N SER A 359 -24.24 -26.66 -0.58
CA SER A 359 -25.51 -27.30 -0.92
C SER A 359 -25.60 -28.78 -0.50
N GLY A 360 -24.56 -29.36 0.10
CA GLY A 360 -24.47 -30.81 0.30
C GLY A 360 -24.35 -31.59 -1.02
N VAL A 361 -24.34 -30.90 -2.17
CA VAL A 361 -24.14 -31.51 -3.48
C VAL A 361 -22.64 -31.54 -3.75
N PRO A 362 -22.01 -32.73 -3.89
CA PRO A 362 -20.60 -32.81 -4.21
C PRO A 362 -20.35 -32.31 -5.64
N ILE A 363 -19.45 -31.33 -5.81
CA ILE A 363 -19.04 -30.88 -7.15
C ILE A 363 -17.98 -31.85 -7.68
N LEU A 364 -18.24 -32.41 -8.87
CA LEU A 364 -17.33 -33.32 -9.57
C LEU A 364 -16.04 -32.61 -9.99
N ARG A 365 -14.91 -33.29 -9.80
CA ARG A 365 -13.63 -32.98 -10.43
C ARG A 365 -13.82 -33.16 -11.95
N PHE A 366 -13.77 -32.09 -12.74
CA PHE A 366 -13.85 -32.21 -14.20
C PHE A 366 -12.46 -32.41 -14.80
N GLN A 367 -12.20 -33.62 -15.28
CA GLN A 367 -11.65 -33.84 -16.62
C GLN A 367 -12.84 -34.21 -17.53
N SER A 368 -13.11 -33.39 -18.56
CA SER A 368 -14.04 -33.63 -19.69
C SER A 368 -15.57 -33.65 -19.48
N HIS A 369 -16.29 -33.12 -20.46
CA HIS A 369 -17.72 -32.76 -20.50
C HIS A 369 -18.71 -33.89 -20.14
N LYS A 370 -19.56 -33.67 -19.11
CA LYS A 370 -20.98 -34.12 -18.97
C LYS A 370 -21.51 -33.77 -17.56
N TYR A 371 -22.34 -32.73 -17.45
CA TYR A 371 -22.79 -32.15 -16.17
C TYR A 371 -24.19 -32.65 -15.69
N LEU A 372 -24.92 -33.49 -16.43
CA LEU A 372 -26.38 -33.54 -16.25
C LEU A 372 -27.01 -34.77 -15.54
N GLU A 373 -26.33 -35.91 -15.32
CA GLU A 373 -27.07 -37.12 -14.88
C GLU A 373 -27.06 -37.45 -13.37
N LEU A 374 -26.21 -36.82 -12.54
CA LEU A 374 -26.00 -37.30 -11.16
C LEU A 374 -26.85 -36.62 -10.07
N ARG A 375 -27.71 -35.65 -10.40
CA ARG A 375 -28.52 -34.91 -9.41
C ARG A 375 -29.60 -35.75 -8.70
N LYS A 376 -29.93 -36.97 -9.18
CA LYS A 376 -31.10 -37.74 -8.69
C LYS A 376 -30.82 -38.91 -7.72
N LYS A 377 -29.56 -39.24 -7.40
CA LYS A 377 -29.25 -40.53 -6.71
C LYS A 377 -28.38 -40.49 -5.45
N VAL A 378 -28.09 -39.34 -4.84
CA VAL A 378 -27.15 -39.30 -3.68
C VAL A 378 -27.88 -39.07 -2.36
N LYS A 379 -27.83 -40.07 -1.46
CA LYS A 379 -28.21 -39.96 -0.04
C LYS A 379 -26.91 -39.80 0.78
N ILE A 380 -26.76 -38.70 1.50
CA ILE A 380 -25.47 -38.26 2.06
C ILE A 380 -25.33 -38.71 3.53
N SER A 381 -24.27 -39.47 3.80
CA SER A 381 -23.69 -39.67 5.13
C SER A 381 -22.17 -39.49 5.00
N CYS A 382 -21.62 -38.39 5.53
CA CYS A 382 -20.20 -38.07 5.42
C CYS A 382 -19.40 -38.68 6.57
N PHE A 383 -18.31 -39.38 6.25
CA PHE A 383 -17.27 -39.79 7.18
C PHE A 383 -15.93 -39.19 6.72
N TYR A 384 -15.12 -38.70 7.65
CA TYR A 384 -13.83 -38.05 7.35
C TYR A 384 -12.68 -38.99 7.70
N GLN A 385 -11.76 -39.20 6.76
CA GLN A 385 -10.49 -39.87 6.99
C GLN A 385 -9.38 -38.81 6.95
N SER A 386 -8.70 -38.64 8.08
CA SER A 386 -7.51 -37.80 8.19
C SER A 386 -6.32 -38.50 7.52
N GLN A 387 -5.90 -38.04 6.34
CA GLN A 387 -4.64 -38.47 5.74
C GLN A 387 -3.51 -37.53 6.18
N ALA A 388 -2.69 -38.04 7.09
CA ALA A 388 -1.32 -37.59 7.27
C ALA A 388 -0.51 -38.00 6.04
N ILE A 389 0.27 -37.06 5.49
CA ILE A 389 1.28 -37.38 4.48
C ILE A 389 2.48 -37.94 5.25
N ALA A 390 2.61 -39.26 5.26
CA ALA A 390 3.84 -39.93 5.64
C ALA A 390 4.81 -39.85 4.44
N MET A 391 5.88 -39.07 4.57
CA MET A 391 7.08 -39.28 3.76
C MET A 391 7.94 -40.31 4.50
N SER A 392 8.26 -41.40 3.82
CA SER A 392 9.17 -42.43 4.28
C SER A 392 10.59 -41.87 4.42
N THR A 393 11.18 -42.01 5.60
CA THR A 393 12.63 -42.17 5.76
C THR A 393 12.85 -43.29 6.75
N ASP A 394 13.35 -44.42 6.26
CA ASP A 394 14.07 -45.37 7.09
C ASP A 394 15.19 -44.64 7.83
N VAL A 395 15.12 -44.61 9.16
CA VAL A 395 16.28 -44.46 10.01
C VAL A 395 16.13 -45.47 11.14
N THR A 396 16.96 -46.49 11.04
CA THR A 396 17.36 -47.43 12.09
C THR A 396 17.43 -46.79 13.46
N SER A 397 16.97 -47.54 14.46
CA SER A 397 17.14 -47.31 15.90
C SER A 397 18.51 -46.70 16.26
N ALA A 398 18.50 -45.43 16.63
CA ALA A 398 19.56 -44.83 17.44
C ALA A 398 18.89 -43.91 18.46
N SER A 399 19.02 -44.28 19.73
CA SER A 399 18.58 -43.50 20.88
C SER A 399 19.35 -42.19 20.97
N SER A 400 18.68 -41.07 20.73
CA SER A 400 19.11 -39.77 21.25
C SER A 400 17.89 -38.90 21.55
N LYS A 401 17.42 -38.91 22.80
CA LYS A 401 16.52 -37.90 23.34
C LYS A 401 17.27 -36.56 23.36
N GLY A 402 17.16 -35.78 22.28
CA GLY A 402 17.48 -34.36 22.28
C GLY A 402 16.25 -33.56 22.70
N ASN A 403 16.34 -32.76 23.77
CA ASN A 403 15.30 -31.85 24.25
C ASN A 403 14.83 -30.89 23.14
N LEU A 404 13.65 -31.13 22.53
CA LEU A 404 12.97 -30.10 21.75
C LEU A 404 12.24 -29.15 22.71
N GLN A 405 12.91 -28.07 23.11
CA GLN A 405 12.31 -27.03 23.95
C GLN A 405 11.31 -26.22 23.12
N THR A 406 10.06 -26.11 23.61
CA THR A 406 9.02 -25.28 22.99
C THR A 406 9.48 -23.81 22.90
N ARG A 407 9.42 -23.22 21.70
CA ARG A 407 9.88 -21.86 21.43
C ARG A 407 8.77 -20.83 21.63
N TYR A 408 9.14 -19.58 21.88
CA TYR A 408 8.20 -18.47 22.08
C TYR A 408 8.73 -17.14 21.52
N GLN A 409 7.87 -16.14 21.53
CA GLN A 409 8.18 -14.76 21.11
C GLN A 409 7.86 -13.80 22.26
N VAL A 410 8.53 -12.66 22.32
CA VAL A 410 8.26 -11.62 23.33
C VAL A 410 7.52 -10.46 22.67
N VAL A 411 6.54 -9.90 23.37
CA VAL A 411 5.90 -8.63 23.00
C VAL A 411 6.03 -7.67 24.17
N VAL A 412 6.65 -6.52 23.96
CA VAL A 412 6.93 -5.55 25.02
C VAL A 412 6.96 -4.12 24.49
N ALA A 413 6.49 -3.17 25.28
CA ALA A 413 6.72 -1.74 25.06
C ALA A 413 7.72 -1.26 26.11
N ALA A 414 8.78 -0.58 25.70
CA ALA A 414 9.82 -0.12 26.59
C ALA A 414 10.39 1.23 26.17
N THR A 415 10.81 2.03 27.16
CA THR A 415 11.61 3.25 26.94
C THR A 415 13.02 2.91 26.47
N SER A 416 13.76 3.92 26.01
CA SER A 416 15.15 3.77 25.56
C SER A 416 16.11 3.12 26.58
N ASP A 417 15.84 3.25 27.88
CA ASP A 417 16.55 2.64 29.00
C ASP A 417 15.92 1.31 29.47
N MET A 418 15.03 0.73 28.66
CA MET A 418 14.32 -0.52 28.91
C MET A 418 13.38 -0.50 30.13
N GLY A 419 12.82 0.66 30.45
CA GLY A 419 11.73 0.83 31.42
C GLY A 419 10.38 0.42 30.83
N ILE A 420 9.60 -0.37 31.58
CA ILE A 420 8.34 -0.96 31.11
C ILE A 420 7.11 -0.61 31.96
N GLY A 421 7.32 -0.02 33.14
CA GLY A 421 6.27 0.13 34.15
C GLY A 421 6.63 1.13 35.24
N LYS A 422 5.60 1.72 35.84
CA LYS A 422 5.67 2.54 37.06
C LYS A 422 4.45 2.25 37.93
N ASP A 423 4.65 2.01 39.22
CA ASP A 423 3.59 1.77 40.22
C ASP A 423 2.61 0.64 39.81
N GLY A 424 3.12 -0.38 39.09
CA GLY A 424 2.32 -1.51 38.62
C GLY A 424 1.42 -1.24 37.41
N VAL A 425 1.55 -0.08 36.76
CA VAL A 425 0.82 0.30 35.54
C VAL A 425 1.77 0.72 34.42
N LEU A 426 1.23 0.81 33.19
CA LEU A 426 1.96 1.40 32.06
C LEU A 426 2.03 2.93 32.26
N PRO A 427 3.22 3.56 32.20
CA PRO A 427 3.37 4.99 32.44
C PRO A 427 2.98 5.86 31.22
N TRP A 428 2.50 5.23 30.14
CA TRP A 428 2.04 5.89 28.92
C TRP A 428 0.66 5.37 28.49
N LYS A 429 0.01 6.13 27.59
CA LYS A 429 -1.24 5.75 26.94
C LYS A 429 -1.07 5.82 25.43
N LEU A 430 -0.84 4.66 24.81
CA LEU A 430 -0.61 4.52 23.38
C LEU A 430 -1.64 3.55 22.76
N PRO A 431 -2.81 4.05 22.32
CA PRO A 431 -3.80 3.22 21.61
C PRO A 431 -3.24 2.44 20.41
N SER A 432 -2.28 3.02 19.68
CA SER A 432 -1.64 2.36 18.55
C SER A 432 -0.78 1.15 18.97
N ASP A 433 -0.07 1.25 20.09
CA ASP A 433 0.66 0.12 20.72
C ASP A 433 -0.28 -1.00 21.16
N LEU A 434 -1.37 -0.68 21.87
CA LEU A 434 -2.35 -1.69 22.27
C LEU A 434 -2.99 -2.40 21.07
N LYS A 435 -3.20 -1.68 19.97
CA LYS A 435 -3.65 -2.26 18.70
C LYS A 435 -2.60 -3.18 18.11
N PHE A 436 -1.33 -2.76 18.06
CA PHE A 436 -0.22 -3.58 17.59
C PHE A 436 -0.06 -4.87 18.41
N PHE A 437 -0.07 -4.75 19.75
CA PHE A 437 -0.08 -5.87 20.69
C PHE A 437 -1.23 -6.84 20.41
N LYS A 438 -2.45 -6.32 20.24
CA LYS A 438 -3.63 -7.14 19.94
C LYS A 438 -3.49 -7.84 18.59
N ASP A 439 -3.09 -7.12 17.55
CA ASP A 439 -2.99 -7.65 16.19
C ASP A 439 -1.95 -8.77 16.12
N ILE A 440 -0.79 -8.61 16.77
CA ILE A 440 0.25 -9.67 16.84
C ILE A 440 -0.23 -10.87 17.64
N THR A 441 -0.70 -10.65 18.87
CA THR A 441 -1.00 -11.76 19.79
C THR A 441 -2.27 -12.50 19.41
N MET A 442 -3.19 -11.89 18.66
CA MET A 442 -4.48 -12.51 18.29
C MET A 442 -4.48 -13.14 16.90
N THR A 443 -3.65 -12.67 15.97
CA THR A 443 -3.67 -13.17 14.58
C THR A 443 -3.01 -14.54 14.48
N THR A 444 -3.75 -15.51 13.94
CA THR A 444 -3.25 -16.85 13.60
C THR A 444 -3.23 -17.05 12.09
N SER A 445 -2.33 -17.91 11.63
CA SER A 445 -2.25 -18.34 10.22
C SER A 445 -3.33 -19.38 9.94
N ASN A 446 -3.65 -20.20 10.94
CA ASN A 446 -4.74 -21.17 10.93
C ASN A 446 -5.92 -20.69 11.80
N PRO A 447 -7.09 -20.39 11.21
CA PRO A 447 -8.27 -19.95 11.94
C PRO A 447 -8.81 -20.94 13.00
N SER A 448 -8.45 -22.22 12.92
CA SER A 448 -8.83 -23.24 13.91
C SER A 448 -7.93 -23.26 15.15
N LYS A 449 -6.80 -22.54 15.11
CA LYS A 449 -5.87 -22.40 16.22
C LYS A 449 -6.03 -21.05 16.90
N LYS A 450 -5.59 -20.98 18.15
CA LYS A 450 -5.44 -19.74 18.94
C LYS A 450 -3.96 -19.53 19.29
N ASN A 451 -3.58 -18.32 19.68
CA ASN A 451 -2.26 -18.09 20.27
C ASN A 451 -2.35 -18.15 21.80
N ALA A 452 -1.22 -18.43 22.44
CA ALA A 452 -1.07 -18.36 23.89
C ALA A 452 -0.33 -17.08 24.29
N VAL A 453 -0.78 -16.44 25.37
CA VAL A 453 -0.10 -15.32 26.01
C VAL A 453 0.29 -15.73 27.44
N VAL A 454 1.58 -15.63 27.74
CA VAL A 454 2.16 -15.99 29.04
C VAL A 454 2.51 -14.71 29.78
N MET A 455 2.01 -14.58 31.01
CA MET A 455 2.26 -13.40 31.83
C MET A 455 2.41 -13.73 33.32
N GLY A 456 3.15 -12.89 34.05
CA GLY A 456 3.22 -12.95 35.51
C GLY A 456 1.93 -12.48 36.18
N ARG A 457 1.68 -12.93 37.43
CA ARG A 457 0.50 -12.54 38.24
C ARG A 457 0.26 -11.02 38.31
N LYS A 458 1.30 -10.21 38.57
CA LYS A 458 1.16 -8.74 38.66
C LYS A 458 0.72 -8.12 37.33
N THR A 459 1.20 -8.65 36.20
CA THR A 459 0.77 -8.21 34.87
C THR A 459 -0.70 -8.55 34.64
N TRP A 460 -1.14 -9.76 35.02
CA TRP A 460 -2.55 -10.13 34.97
C TRP A 460 -3.45 -9.20 35.81
N GLU A 461 -3.01 -8.85 37.03
CA GLU A 461 -3.71 -7.93 37.93
C GLU A 461 -3.77 -6.50 37.37
N SER A 462 -2.75 -6.06 36.62
CA SER A 462 -2.72 -4.74 35.97
C SER A 462 -3.67 -4.60 34.78
N ILE A 463 -4.12 -5.71 34.17
CA ILE A 463 -5.06 -5.67 33.05
C ILE A 463 -6.47 -5.34 33.58
N PRO A 464 -7.14 -4.30 33.05
CA PRO A 464 -8.48 -3.92 33.52
C PRO A 464 -9.47 -5.08 33.44
N ILE A 465 -10.40 -5.14 34.39
CA ILE A 465 -11.35 -6.26 34.55
C ILE A 465 -12.16 -6.50 33.26
N GLN A 466 -12.54 -5.45 32.54
CA GLN A 466 -13.29 -5.60 31.28
C GLN A 466 -12.50 -6.25 30.12
N PHE A 467 -11.18 -6.37 30.25
CA PHE A 467 -10.29 -6.93 29.23
C PHE A 467 -9.65 -8.26 29.64
N ARG A 468 -9.94 -8.75 30.86
CA ARG A 468 -9.45 -10.06 31.36
C ARG A 468 -10.59 -11.09 31.34
N PRO A 469 -10.38 -12.31 30.80
CA PRO A 469 -9.21 -12.75 30.03
C PRO A 469 -9.08 -12.02 28.69
N LEU A 470 -7.86 -11.97 28.14
CA LEU A 470 -7.63 -11.39 26.82
C LEU A 470 -8.36 -12.25 25.76
N PRO A 471 -9.36 -11.71 25.04
CA PRO A 471 -10.23 -12.50 24.18
C PRO A 471 -9.48 -13.06 22.97
N GLY A 472 -9.91 -14.23 22.50
CA GLY A 472 -9.34 -14.92 21.33
C GLY A 472 -7.98 -15.58 21.55
N ARG A 473 -7.49 -15.62 22.80
CA ARG A 473 -6.17 -16.12 23.19
C ARG A 473 -6.27 -17.04 24.40
N LEU A 474 -5.34 -17.99 24.52
CA LEU A 474 -5.13 -18.76 25.74
C LEU A 474 -4.29 -17.93 26.70
N ASN A 475 -4.80 -17.61 27.88
CA ASN A 475 -4.12 -16.79 28.88
C ASN A 475 -3.44 -17.71 29.91
N ILE A 476 -2.12 -17.62 30.03
CA ILE A 476 -1.33 -18.41 30.97
C ILE A 476 -0.73 -17.47 32.02
N ILE A 477 -1.05 -17.73 33.28
CA ILE A 477 -0.67 -16.90 34.42
C ILE A 477 0.38 -17.64 35.23
N LEU A 478 1.56 -17.04 35.37
CA LEU A 478 2.64 -17.58 36.19
C LEU A 478 2.46 -17.15 37.65
N THR A 479 2.26 -18.11 38.55
CA THR A 479 2.03 -17.90 39.99
C THR A 479 2.54 -19.08 40.82
N ARG A 480 3.15 -18.79 41.98
CA ARG A 480 3.56 -19.80 42.97
C ARG A 480 2.54 -20.01 44.09
N SER A 481 1.61 -19.07 44.26
CA SER A 481 0.50 -19.17 45.22
C SER A 481 -0.56 -20.14 44.69
N GLY A 482 -0.65 -21.31 45.32
CA GLY A 482 -1.41 -22.50 44.87
C GLY A 482 -2.93 -22.45 44.98
N SER A 483 -3.55 -21.29 45.13
CA SER A 483 -5.00 -21.17 45.21
C SER A 483 -5.46 -19.74 44.89
N PHE A 484 -5.86 -19.52 43.65
CA PHE A 484 -6.68 -18.37 43.26
C PHE A 484 -7.79 -18.87 42.35
N ASP A 485 -9.03 -18.43 42.58
CA ASP A 485 -10.28 -18.80 41.88
C ASP A 485 -10.33 -18.35 40.40
N PHE A 486 -9.27 -18.56 39.62
CA PHE A 486 -9.30 -18.37 38.16
C PHE A 486 -9.80 -19.62 37.42
N ALA A 487 -9.96 -20.74 38.12
CA ALA A 487 -10.24 -22.07 37.57
C ALA A 487 -11.59 -22.21 36.83
N THR A 488 -12.42 -21.16 36.81
CA THR A 488 -13.75 -21.15 36.17
C THR A 488 -13.82 -20.33 34.88
N ALA A 489 -12.77 -19.59 34.52
CA ALA A 489 -12.77 -18.78 33.30
C ALA A 489 -12.25 -19.59 32.10
N GLU A 490 -13.10 -19.77 31.08
CA GLU A 490 -12.74 -20.42 29.82
C GLU A 490 -11.52 -19.73 29.19
N ASN A 491 -10.48 -20.49 28.83
CA ASN A 491 -9.19 -20.02 28.25
C ASN A 491 -8.20 -19.35 29.23
N VAL A 492 -8.27 -19.65 30.53
CA VAL A 492 -7.25 -19.27 31.52
C VAL A 492 -6.58 -20.52 32.11
N VAL A 493 -5.25 -20.50 32.24
CA VAL A 493 -4.44 -21.58 32.80
C VAL A 493 -3.40 -20.99 33.74
N THR A 494 -3.08 -21.68 34.84
CA THR A 494 -2.05 -21.28 35.80
C THR A 494 -0.85 -22.23 35.74
N CYS A 495 0.36 -21.69 35.83
CA CYS A 495 1.60 -22.47 35.85
C CYS A 495 2.58 -21.89 36.89
N GLY A 496 3.48 -22.72 37.43
CA GLY A 496 4.44 -22.29 38.47
C GLY A 496 5.65 -21.54 37.93
N SER A 497 6.02 -21.79 36.66
CA SER A 497 7.19 -21.22 35.98
C SER A 497 6.96 -21.15 34.46
N LEU A 498 7.82 -20.39 33.76
CA LEU A 498 7.80 -20.35 32.30
C LEU A 498 8.06 -21.74 31.70
N ASP A 499 9.02 -22.50 32.24
CA ASP A 499 9.32 -23.85 31.75
C ASP A 499 8.13 -24.79 31.88
N SER A 500 7.42 -24.76 33.03
CA SER A 500 6.20 -25.56 33.20
C SER A 500 5.08 -25.15 32.24
N ALA A 501 4.99 -23.88 31.87
CA ALA A 501 4.05 -23.40 30.87
C ALA A 501 4.41 -23.88 29.46
N LEU A 502 5.69 -23.87 29.10
CA LEU A 502 6.19 -24.36 27.81
C LEU A 502 6.04 -25.88 27.68
N GLU A 503 6.25 -26.61 28.77
CA GLU A 503 5.99 -28.05 28.85
C GLU A 503 4.50 -28.33 28.67
N LEU A 504 3.62 -27.64 29.40
CA LEU A 504 2.17 -27.81 29.24
C LEU A 504 1.72 -27.53 27.80
N LEU A 505 2.24 -26.46 27.19
CA LEU A 505 1.93 -26.10 25.81
C LEU A 505 2.46 -27.10 24.77
N SER A 506 3.46 -27.90 25.13
CA SER A 506 3.96 -29.01 24.30
C SER A 506 3.07 -30.25 24.34
N THR A 507 2.14 -30.33 25.30
CA THR A 507 1.25 -31.49 25.48
C THR A 507 -0.13 -31.28 24.86
N THR A 508 -0.85 -32.39 24.62
CA THR A 508 -2.24 -32.38 24.15
C THR A 508 -3.18 -31.88 25.26
N PRO A 509 -4.18 -31.02 24.97
CA PRO A 509 -4.63 -30.57 23.64
C PRO A 509 -3.91 -29.31 23.09
N TYR A 510 -3.03 -28.69 23.87
CA TYR A 510 -2.46 -27.37 23.54
C TYR A 510 -1.53 -27.40 22.33
N CYS A 511 -0.68 -28.41 22.17
CA CYS A 511 0.22 -28.53 21.02
C CYS A 511 -0.51 -28.54 19.66
N SER A 512 -1.77 -29.00 19.64
CA SER A 512 -2.61 -29.04 18.44
C SER A 512 -3.46 -27.78 18.25
N THR A 513 -3.79 -27.07 19.33
CA THR A 513 -4.72 -25.93 19.33
C THR A 513 -4.04 -24.57 19.43
N VAL A 514 -2.80 -24.52 19.93
CA VAL A 514 -2.00 -23.31 20.02
C VAL A 514 -1.09 -23.21 18.79
N GLU A 515 -1.07 -22.06 18.13
CA GLU A 515 -0.17 -21.80 16.99
C GLU A 515 1.14 -21.15 17.42
N LYS A 516 1.07 -20.08 18.22
CA LYS A 516 2.23 -19.32 18.69
C LYS A 516 2.11 -18.99 20.18
N ILE A 517 3.26 -18.81 20.82
CA ILE A 517 3.38 -18.50 22.24
C ILE A 517 4.04 -17.13 22.38
N PHE A 518 3.37 -16.22 23.09
CA PHE A 518 3.86 -14.87 23.34
C PHE A 518 4.07 -14.65 24.84
N VAL A 519 5.27 -14.29 25.25
CA VAL A 519 5.55 -13.79 26.60
C VAL A 519 5.35 -12.28 26.61
N ILE A 520 4.48 -11.79 27.49
CA ILE A 520 3.99 -10.40 27.44
C ILE A 520 4.28 -9.58 28.70
N GLY A 521 5.02 -10.13 29.68
CA GLY A 521 5.30 -9.48 30.96
C GLY A 521 5.20 -10.44 32.15
N GLY A 522 5.51 -10.04 33.39
CA GLY A 522 6.05 -8.74 33.81
C GLY A 522 7.58 -8.74 33.89
N GLY A 523 8.15 -7.75 34.58
CA GLY A 523 9.60 -7.52 34.61
C GLY A 523 10.46 -8.75 34.95
N GLU A 524 10.07 -9.57 35.93
CA GLU A 524 10.78 -10.81 36.29
C GLU A 524 10.73 -11.85 35.16
N VAL A 525 9.54 -12.05 34.58
CA VAL A 525 9.32 -12.99 33.48
C VAL A 525 10.12 -12.56 32.24
N LEU A 526 10.09 -11.27 31.89
CA LEU A 526 10.84 -10.71 30.76
C LEU A 526 12.35 -10.78 31.00
N ARG A 527 12.84 -10.58 32.22
CA ARG A 527 14.27 -10.74 32.55
C ARG A 527 14.79 -12.14 32.30
N GLN A 528 13.95 -13.16 32.55
CA GLN A 528 14.28 -14.56 32.28
C GLN A 528 14.09 -14.93 30.81
N SER A 529 13.14 -14.31 30.10
CA SER A 529 12.70 -14.78 28.78
C SER A 529 13.25 -14.00 27.58
N LEU A 530 13.55 -12.70 27.72
CA LEU A 530 13.85 -11.79 26.59
C LEU A 530 15.03 -12.28 25.74
N ASN A 531 16.15 -12.60 26.38
CA ASN A 531 17.37 -13.04 25.70
C ASN A 531 17.58 -14.56 25.73
N ALA A 532 16.67 -15.31 26.37
CA ALA A 532 16.83 -16.76 26.54
C ALA A 532 16.79 -17.51 25.20
N PRO A 533 17.51 -18.65 25.07
CA PRO A 533 17.62 -19.37 23.79
C PRO A 533 16.28 -19.76 23.16
N ALA A 534 15.24 -20.00 23.95
CA ALA A 534 13.90 -20.33 23.49
C ALA A 534 13.12 -19.16 22.85
N CYS A 535 13.58 -17.92 23.02
CA CYS A 535 12.96 -16.74 22.41
C CYS A 535 13.40 -16.55 20.95
N GLU A 536 12.50 -16.71 19.99
CA GLU A 536 12.79 -16.62 18.54
C GLU A 536 12.64 -15.20 17.98
N ALA A 537 11.75 -14.39 18.55
CA ALA A 537 11.54 -13.00 18.14
C ALA A 537 11.12 -12.11 19.29
N ILE A 538 11.45 -10.82 19.17
CA ILE A 538 11.08 -9.77 20.11
C ILE A 538 10.35 -8.69 19.32
N HIS A 539 9.09 -8.46 19.64
CA HIS A 539 8.27 -7.37 19.13
C HIS A 539 8.31 -6.24 20.16
N LEU A 540 9.13 -5.23 19.87
CA LEU A 540 9.36 -4.08 20.72
C LEU A 540 8.56 -2.88 20.20
N THR A 541 7.76 -2.26 21.05
CA THR A 541 7.37 -0.86 20.88
C THR A 541 8.43 -0.01 21.56
N ASP A 542 9.29 0.61 20.74
CA ASP A 542 10.42 1.45 21.17
C ASP A 542 9.91 2.85 21.46
N ILE A 543 9.89 3.23 22.73
CA ILE A 543 9.43 4.55 23.19
C ILE A 543 10.64 5.46 23.31
N GLU A 544 10.75 6.37 22.35
CA GLU A 544 11.88 7.28 22.17
C GLU A 544 11.81 8.51 23.09
N SER A 545 10.92 8.48 24.09
CA SER A 545 10.68 9.57 25.04
C SER A 545 11.15 9.17 26.43
N SER A 546 11.81 10.08 27.16
CA SER A 546 12.24 9.84 28.54
C SER A 546 11.04 9.85 29.48
N ILE A 547 10.63 8.68 29.98
CA ILE A 547 9.50 8.51 30.89
C ILE A 547 10.01 7.81 32.14
N GLN A 548 9.65 8.32 33.33
CA GLN A 548 10.06 7.73 34.59
C GLN A 548 9.45 6.33 34.77
N CYS A 549 10.31 5.33 35.01
CA CYS A 549 9.93 3.94 35.26
C CYS A 549 10.54 3.43 36.58
N ASP A 550 9.91 2.44 37.22
CA ASP A 550 10.46 1.70 38.37
C ASP A 550 10.76 0.22 38.04
N THR A 551 10.22 -0.26 36.92
CA THR A 551 10.34 -1.65 36.48
C THR A 551 11.09 -1.69 35.16
N PHE A 552 12.21 -2.41 35.14
CA PHE A 552 13.13 -2.47 34.00
C PHE A 552 13.44 -3.90 33.56
N ILE A 553 13.67 -4.08 32.26
CA ILE A 553 14.08 -5.33 31.61
C ILE A 553 15.52 -5.21 31.09
N PRO A 554 16.24 -6.33 30.86
CA PRO A 554 17.58 -6.27 30.30
C PRO A 554 17.57 -5.71 28.87
N PRO A 555 18.69 -5.14 28.39
CA PRO A 555 18.83 -4.77 26.98
C PRO A 555 18.70 -5.99 26.07
N ILE A 556 18.18 -5.80 24.86
CA ILE A 556 18.13 -6.85 23.84
C ILE A 556 19.56 -7.20 23.44
N ASP A 557 19.90 -8.49 23.47
CA ASP A 557 21.19 -8.96 23.00
C ASP A 557 21.25 -8.89 21.47
N LEU A 558 21.71 -7.74 20.98
CA LEU A 558 21.89 -7.52 19.56
C LEU A 558 22.93 -8.47 18.96
N SER A 559 23.75 -9.22 19.71
CA SER A 559 24.69 -10.20 19.14
C SER A 559 23.97 -11.36 18.44
N VAL A 560 22.79 -11.73 18.94
CA VAL A 560 21.95 -12.82 18.42
C VAL A 560 20.65 -12.31 17.78
N PHE A 561 20.14 -11.15 18.20
CA PHE A 561 18.93 -10.56 17.65
C PHE A 561 19.23 -9.54 16.54
N HIS A 562 18.49 -9.66 15.43
CA HIS A 562 18.65 -8.83 14.24
C HIS A 562 17.30 -8.17 13.87
N PRO A 563 17.29 -6.87 13.50
CA PRO A 563 16.06 -6.22 13.04
C PRO A 563 15.51 -6.90 11.78
N TRP A 564 14.25 -7.34 11.84
CA TRP A 564 13.48 -7.84 10.69
C TRP A 564 12.60 -6.75 10.08
N TYR A 565 12.01 -5.92 10.94
CA TYR A 565 11.08 -4.87 10.57
C TYR A 565 11.20 -3.71 11.56
N SER A 566 11.15 -2.48 11.05
CA SER A 566 10.99 -1.27 11.83
C SER A 566 9.92 -0.41 11.17
N SER A 567 8.91 0.02 11.94
CA SER A 567 7.98 1.04 11.47
C SER A 567 8.66 2.40 11.42
N TYR A 568 8.04 3.33 10.71
CA TYR A 568 8.36 4.74 10.86
C TYR A 568 7.91 5.23 12.25
N PRO A 569 8.64 6.18 12.87
CA PRO A 569 8.22 6.77 14.13
C PRO A 569 6.86 7.46 14.02
N VAL A 570 6.03 7.29 15.04
CA VAL A 570 4.71 7.93 15.17
C VAL A 570 4.71 8.71 16.48
N VAL A 571 4.13 9.91 16.45
CA VAL A 571 3.88 10.69 17.67
C VAL A 571 2.41 10.55 18.05
N GLU A 572 2.14 9.95 19.21
CA GLU A 572 0.81 9.80 19.78
C GLU A 572 0.84 10.28 21.23
N ASN A 573 -0.07 11.19 21.60
CA ASN A 573 -0.10 11.79 22.94
C ASN A 573 1.25 12.39 23.38
N SER A 574 1.93 13.08 22.46
CA SER A 574 3.26 13.68 22.67
C SER A 574 4.39 12.68 22.96
N ILE A 575 4.16 11.38 22.73
CA ILE A 575 5.14 10.33 22.89
C ILE A 575 5.51 9.80 21.50
N ARG A 576 6.78 9.97 21.13
CA ARG A 576 7.35 9.40 19.91
C ARG A 576 7.68 7.93 20.16
N HIS A 577 7.16 7.05 19.31
CA HIS A 577 7.44 5.63 19.39
C HIS A 577 7.47 4.96 18.02
N SER A 578 8.12 3.79 17.94
CA SER A 578 8.16 2.97 16.73
C SER A 578 7.99 1.49 17.06
N PHE A 579 7.52 0.70 16.09
CA PHE A 579 7.34 -0.75 16.22
C PHE A 579 8.50 -1.47 15.54
N ILE A 580 9.26 -2.23 16.33
CA ILE A 580 10.43 -2.96 15.87
C ILE A 580 10.20 -4.45 16.13
N THR A 581 10.56 -5.28 15.17
CA THR A 581 10.66 -6.73 15.39
C THR A 581 12.10 -7.16 15.19
N PHE A 582 12.66 -7.78 16.21
CA PHE A 582 13.93 -8.48 16.14
C PHE A 582 13.67 -9.97 15.99
N VAL A 583 14.45 -10.64 15.14
CA VAL A 583 14.51 -12.10 15.02
C VAL A 583 15.84 -12.61 15.55
N ARG A 584 15.81 -13.75 16.23
CA ARG A 584 17.02 -14.47 16.61
C ARG A 584 17.66 -15.02 15.34
N VAL A 585 18.98 -14.91 15.24
CA VAL A 585 19.80 -15.52 14.19
C VAL A 585 20.89 -16.31 14.89
N THR A 586 20.90 -17.62 14.73
CA THR A 586 21.88 -18.52 15.36
C THR A 586 23.20 -18.46 14.60
N LYS A 587 24.27 -18.04 15.30
CA LYS A 587 25.65 -18.27 14.83
C LYS A 587 25.94 -19.77 14.87
N SER A 588 26.56 -20.33 13.83
CA SER A 588 27.30 -21.58 13.99
C SER A 588 28.38 -21.35 15.05
N ILE A 589 28.48 -22.23 16.04
CA ILE A 589 29.54 -22.22 17.07
C ILE A 589 30.90 -22.35 16.38
N ALA A 590 31.56 -21.22 16.09
CA ALA A 590 32.91 -21.18 15.52
C ALA A 590 33.63 -19.84 15.80
N GLU A 591 33.23 -19.10 16.85
CA GLU A 591 33.95 -17.91 17.30
C GLU A 591 34.03 -17.90 18.83
N ALA A 592 34.69 -18.93 19.37
CA ALA A 592 35.36 -18.86 20.66
C ALA A 592 36.73 -19.50 20.41
N ASN A 593 37.80 -18.71 20.56
CA ASN A 593 39.20 -19.02 20.28
C ASN A 593 39.69 -18.64 18.86
N ASP A 594 39.88 -17.34 18.61
CA ASP A 594 41.18 -16.92 18.05
C ASP A 594 41.44 -15.44 18.37
N SER A 595 42.27 -15.22 19.38
CA SER A 595 42.92 -13.95 19.66
C SER A 595 44.26 -13.93 18.93
N SER A 596 44.25 -13.66 17.63
CA SER A 596 45.47 -13.31 16.92
C SER A 596 45.15 -12.39 15.74
N GLY A 597 45.66 -11.16 15.80
CA GLY A 597 45.49 -10.16 14.76
C GLY A 597 46.22 -10.60 13.49
N LYS A 598 45.47 -10.86 12.42
CA LYS A 598 45.94 -10.82 11.04
C LYS A 598 44.82 -10.38 10.10
N GLU A 599 45.14 -9.38 9.27
CA GLU A 599 44.28 -8.79 8.26
C GLU A 599 43.90 -9.82 7.18
N LEU A 600 42.65 -9.75 6.70
CA LEU A 600 42.15 -10.58 5.60
C LEU A 600 42.09 -9.76 4.30
N THR A 601 43.10 -9.93 3.47
CA THR A 601 43.10 -9.59 2.04
C THR A 601 42.65 -10.81 1.22
N GLY A 602 41.69 -10.63 0.32
CA GLY A 602 41.51 -11.49 -0.87
C GLY A 602 40.75 -12.81 -0.67
N ASN A 603 39.57 -12.87 -1.29
CA ASN A 603 38.99 -14.04 -1.97
C ASN A 603 39.09 -15.42 -1.29
N ASP A 604 38.28 -15.64 -0.24
CA ASP A 604 37.95 -17.01 0.17
C ASP A 604 36.46 -17.16 0.51
N SER A 605 35.74 -17.80 -0.40
CA SER A 605 34.32 -18.13 -0.28
C SER A 605 34.15 -19.40 0.56
N LYS A 606 34.43 -19.35 1.87
CA LYS A 606 34.02 -20.38 2.86
C LYS A 606 34.34 -19.91 4.29
N LYS A 607 33.38 -19.24 4.95
CA LYS A 607 33.05 -19.32 6.39
C LYS A 607 32.04 -18.23 6.78
N ASN A 608 31.20 -18.53 7.78
CA ASN A 608 30.00 -17.84 8.25
C ASN A 608 28.70 -18.23 7.53
N LYS A 609 28.34 -19.51 7.65
CA LYS A 609 27.00 -20.00 7.29
C LYS A 609 26.14 -19.92 8.56
N PHE A 610 25.28 -18.91 8.65
CA PHE A 610 24.19 -18.92 9.64
C PHE A 610 23.21 -20.03 9.25
N GLU A 611 22.69 -20.78 10.23
CA GLU A 611 21.63 -21.74 9.93
C GLU A 611 20.39 -20.97 9.45
N ILE A 612 19.86 -21.39 8.29
CA ILE A 612 18.71 -20.76 7.66
C ILE A 612 17.47 -21.22 8.43
N GLU A 613 17.08 -20.48 9.46
CA GLU A 613 15.74 -20.62 10.01
C GLU A 613 14.73 -20.08 9.01
N ASN A 614 13.75 -20.91 8.65
CA ASN A 614 12.58 -20.46 7.93
C ASN A 614 11.80 -19.51 8.86
N PHE A 615 11.92 -18.19 8.66
CA PHE A 615 11.27 -17.14 9.46
C PHE A 615 9.73 -17.18 9.44
N SER A 616 9.14 -18.25 8.90
CA SER A 616 7.73 -18.63 9.00
C SER A 616 7.16 -18.69 10.42
N PHE A 617 8.00 -18.76 11.47
CA PHE A 617 7.56 -18.65 12.86
C PHE A 617 7.01 -17.25 13.19
N LEU A 618 7.39 -16.21 12.44
CA LEU A 618 6.87 -14.86 12.65
C LEU A 618 5.36 -14.79 12.36
N PRO A 619 4.62 -13.89 13.04
CA PRO A 619 3.26 -13.57 12.65
C PRO A 619 3.23 -13.13 11.19
N LYS A 620 2.28 -13.63 10.39
CA LYS A 620 2.19 -13.33 8.95
C LYS A 620 2.24 -11.83 8.64
N VAL A 621 1.59 -11.02 9.48
CA VAL A 621 1.56 -9.56 9.36
C VAL A 621 2.95 -8.93 9.50
N ILE A 622 3.83 -9.49 10.34
CA ILE A 622 5.21 -9.02 10.54
C ILE A 622 6.14 -9.59 9.48
N PHE A 623 6.00 -10.86 9.16
CA PHE A 623 6.77 -11.52 8.09
C PHE A 623 6.67 -10.74 6.77
N GLN A 624 5.45 -10.35 6.37
CA GLN A 624 5.19 -9.62 5.12
C GLN A 624 5.62 -8.15 5.13
N ARG A 625 5.99 -7.59 6.30
CA ARG A 625 6.42 -6.18 6.43
C ARG A 625 7.92 -5.98 6.19
N HIS A 626 8.69 -7.03 5.93
CA HIS A 626 10.10 -6.89 5.57
C HIS A 626 10.23 -6.01 4.32
N GLU A 627 11.06 -4.97 4.38
CA GLU A 627 11.08 -3.91 3.37
C GLU A 627 11.54 -4.41 1.99
N GLU A 628 12.37 -5.47 1.93
CA GLU A 628 12.77 -6.13 0.67
C GLU A 628 11.58 -6.65 -0.16
N TYR A 629 10.43 -6.95 0.46
CA TYR A 629 9.24 -7.34 -0.29
C TYR A 629 8.72 -6.21 -1.19
N GLN A 630 9.04 -4.94 -0.92
CA GLN A 630 8.71 -3.84 -1.83
C GLN A 630 9.37 -4.04 -3.20
N TYR A 631 10.64 -4.47 -3.21
CA TYR A 631 11.39 -4.78 -4.44
C TYR A 631 10.82 -6.04 -5.12
N LEU A 632 10.65 -7.12 -4.36
CA LEU A 632 10.18 -8.41 -4.92
C LEU A 632 8.77 -8.30 -5.50
N ASN A 633 7.86 -7.63 -4.78
CA ASN A 633 6.49 -7.41 -5.25
C ASN A 633 6.46 -6.55 -6.51
N LEU A 634 7.32 -5.53 -6.60
CA LEU A 634 7.40 -4.69 -7.80
C LEU A 634 7.97 -5.46 -9.00
N VAL A 635 9.00 -6.29 -8.81
CA VAL A 635 9.51 -7.19 -9.86
C VAL A 635 8.39 -8.12 -10.34
N GLN A 636 7.69 -8.79 -9.41
CA GLN A 636 6.59 -9.70 -9.75
C GLN A 636 5.44 -8.98 -10.47
N ASP A 637 5.12 -7.76 -10.07
CA ASP A 637 4.09 -6.94 -10.71
C ASP A 637 4.50 -6.48 -12.12
N ILE A 638 5.77 -6.15 -12.36
CA ILE A 638 6.26 -5.85 -13.70
C ILE A 638 6.24 -7.10 -14.59
N ILE A 639 6.64 -8.28 -14.09
CA ILE A 639 6.57 -9.54 -14.85
C ILE A 639 5.12 -9.82 -15.29
N ARG A 640 4.15 -9.66 -14.39
CA ARG A 640 2.74 -10.01 -14.66
C ARG A 640 2.00 -8.96 -15.47
N ASN A 641 2.20 -7.69 -15.15
CA ASN A 641 1.33 -6.58 -15.59
C ASN A 641 2.09 -5.46 -16.32
N GLY A 642 3.40 -5.60 -16.55
CA GLY A 642 4.20 -4.57 -17.21
C GLY A 642 3.94 -4.48 -18.72
N ALA A 643 4.10 -3.27 -19.25
CA ALA A 643 4.00 -3.02 -20.68
C ALA A 643 5.28 -3.46 -21.40
N LYS A 644 5.14 -4.30 -22.42
CA LYS A 644 6.25 -4.71 -23.29
C LYS A 644 6.66 -3.53 -24.18
N LYS A 645 7.95 -3.21 -24.19
CA LYS A 645 8.54 -2.16 -25.03
C LYS A 645 9.79 -2.68 -25.74
N ASN A 646 10.15 -2.01 -26.83
CA ASN A 646 11.50 -2.10 -27.39
C ASN A 646 12.39 -1.08 -26.67
N ASP A 647 13.70 -1.29 -26.68
CA ASP A 647 14.66 -0.41 -26.01
C ASP A 647 15.92 -0.20 -26.87
N ARG A 648 16.76 0.77 -26.50
CA ARG A 648 17.96 1.18 -27.26
C ARG A 648 19.01 0.06 -27.43
N THR A 649 19.02 -0.92 -26.54
CA THR A 649 19.98 -2.05 -26.55
C THR A 649 19.54 -3.20 -27.46
N GLY A 650 18.30 -3.16 -27.97
CA GLY A 650 17.72 -4.23 -28.78
C GLY A 650 17.22 -5.46 -28.00
N THR A 651 17.40 -5.50 -26.67
CA THR A 651 17.02 -6.64 -25.82
C THR A 651 15.49 -6.80 -25.66
N GLY A 652 14.77 -5.69 -25.68
CA GLY A 652 13.38 -5.57 -25.28
C GLY A 652 13.21 -5.54 -23.76
N THR A 653 12.21 -4.79 -23.30
CA THR A 653 11.90 -4.62 -21.87
C THR A 653 10.43 -4.86 -21.57
N THR A 654 10.14 -5.16 -20.30
CA THR A 654 8.81 -5.11 -19.71
C THR A 654 8.84 -4.07 -18.59
N SER A 655 7.95 -3.09 -18.61
CA SER A 655 8.09 -1.87 -17.79
C SER A 655 6.79 -1.39 -17.12
N LYS A 656 6.95 -0.65 -16.03
CA LYS A 656 5.91 0.19 -15.41
C LYS A 656 6.45 1.60 -15.16
N PHE A 657 5.56 2.59 -15.25
CA PHE A 657 5.92 3.99 -15.07
C PHE A 657 5.42 4.53 -13.71
N GLY A 658 6.27 5.26 -12.99
CA GLY A 658 5.91 5.96 -11.75
C GLY A 658 5.79 5.04 -10.54
N CYS A 659 6.86 4.30 -10.22
CA CYS A 659 6.90 3.37 -9.09
C CYS A 659 7.67 3.97 -7.90
N GLN A 660 7.31 3.60 -6.66
CA GLN A 660 7.97 4.08 -5.45
C GLN A 660 8.29 2.95 -4.47
N MET A 661 9.42 3.05 -3.77
CA MET A 661 9.80 2.22 -2.62
C MET A 661 10.34 3.12 -1.52
N ARG A 662 10.25 2.71 -0.24
CA ARG A 662 10.80 3.46 0.90
C ARG A 662 11.49 2.51 1.86
N PHE A 663 12.72 2.81 2.26
CA PHE A 663 13.54 1.97 3.14
C PHE A 663 13.93 2.74 4.39
N ASN A 664 13.83 2.11 5.57
CA ASN A 664 14.19 2.72 6.85
C ASN A 664 15.67 2.48 7.16
N LEU A 665 16.41 3.56 7.41
CA LEU A 665 17.87 3.54 7.62
C LEU A 665 18.28 3.60 9.10
N ARG A 666 17.33 3.76 10.03
CA ARG A 666 17.62 4.01 11.46
C ARG A 666 18.28 2.83 12.18
N ARG A 667 17.95 1.60 11.77
CA ARG A 667 18.36 0.36 12.49
C ARG A 667 19.02 -0.69 11.61
N SER A 668 18.86 -0.60 10.29
CA SER A 668 19.39 -1.55 9.31
C SER A 668 19.77 -0.83 8.03
N PHE A 669 20.55 -1.49 7.17
CA PHE A 669 20.97 -0.96 5.89
C PHE A 669 20.37 -1.78 4.74
N PRO A 670 19.59 -1.18 3.82
CA PRO A 670 18.81 -1.90 2.81
C PRO A 670 19.68 -2.45 1.68
N LEU A 671 20.47 -3.47 1.98
CA LEU A 671 21.22 -4.26 1.01
C LEU A 671 20.50 -5.58 0.82
N LEU A 672 19.95 -5.80 -0.38
CA LEU A 672 19.10 -6.96 -0.67
C LEU A 672 19.78 -8.27 -0.28
N THR A 673 18.97 -9.18 0.27
CA THR A 673 19.42 -10.48 0.79
C THR A 673 18.96 -11.64 -0.07
N THR A 674 17.91 -11.49 -0.87
CA THR A 674 17.43 -12.53 -1.81
C THR A 674 18.39 -12.82 -2.97
N LYS A 675 19.39 -11.95 -3.16
CA LYS A 675 20.59 -12.21 -3.96
C LYS A 675 21.76 -11.40 -3.41
N ARG A 676 22.99 -11.89 -3.60
CA ARG A 676 24.20 -11.14 -3.22
C ARG A 676 24.37 -9.90 -4.10
N VAL A 677 24.42 -8.73 -3.48
CA VAL A 677 24.72 -7.44 -4.10
C VAL A 677 26.21 -7.13 -3.97
N PHE A 678 26.80 -6.53 -5.00
CA PHE A 678 28.24 -6.21 -5.04
C PHE A 678 28.57 -4.96 -4.20
N TRP A 679 28.56 -5.10 -2.87
CA TRP A 679 28.78 -4.02 -1.91
C TRP A 679 30.05 -3.19 -2.16
N ARG A 680 31.19 -3.84 -2.42
CA ARG A 680 32.45 -3.14 -2.69
C ARG A 680 32.33 -2.22 -3.91
N GLY A 681 31.66 -2.68 -4.96
CA GLY A 681 31.36 -1.85 -6.13
C GLY A 681 30.50 -0.63 -5.77
N VAL A 682 29.44 -0.82 -4.96
CA VAL A 682 28.57 0.27 -4.50
C VAL A 682 29.36 1.36 -3.78
N LEU A 683 30.19 0.95 -2.84
CA LEU A 683 30.99 1.86 -2.02
C LEU A 683 32.03 2.61 -2.85
N GLU A 684 32.81 1.91 -3.68
CA GLU A 684 33.87 2.52 -4.50
C GLU A 684 33.30 3.45 -5.57
N GLU A 685 32.17 3.09 -6.19
CA GLU A 685 31.50 3.96 -7.15
C GLU A 685 30.97 5.23 -6.49
N LEU A 686 30.38 5.12 -5.29
CA LEU A 686 29.87 6.29 -4.59
C LEU A 686 31.00 7.25 -4.19
N LEU A 687 32.12 6.72 -3.68
CA LEU A 687 33.30 7.55 -3.38
C LEU A 687 33.87 8.19 -4.65
N TRP A 688 33.86 7.47 -5.78
CA TRP A 688 34.23 8.00 -7.08
C TRP A 688 33.30 9.14 -7.53
N PHE A 689 31.98 9.00 -7.37
CA PHE A 689 31.04 10.10 -7.62
C PHE A 689 31.27 11.29 -6.70
N ILE A 690 31.47 11.06 -5.40
CA ILE A 690 31.75 12.13 -4.43
C ILE A 690 33.00 12.90 -4.85
N SER A 691 34.07 12.22 -5.27
CA SER A 691 35.32 12.87 -5.71
C SER A 691 35.20 13.72 -6.98
N GLY A 692 34.07 13.67 -7.69
CA GLY A 692 33.90 14.37 -8.98
C GLY A 692 34.58 13.69 -10.17
N SER A 693 35.23 12.54 -9.96
CA SER A 693 35.95 11.81 -10.99
C SER A 693 35.03 11.33 -12.12
N THR A 694 35.59 11.30 -13.33
CA THR A 694 34.93 10.83 -14.57
C THR A 694 35.75 9.77 -15.31
N ASN A 695 36.89 9.39 -14.72
CA ASN A 695 37.79 8.36 -15.23
C ASN A 695 37.37 6.97 -14.72
N ALA A 696 36.82 6.14 -15.60
CA ALA A 696 36.43 4.77 -15.27
C ALA A 696 37.62 3.86 -14.93
N LYS A 697 38.85 4.21 -15.36
CA LYS A 697 40.06 3.42 -15.09
C LYS A 697 40.39 3.37 -13.60
N VAL A 698 40.06 4.42 -12.84
CA VAL A 698 40.23 4.45 -11.37
C VAL A 698 39.45 3.32 -10.69
N LEU A 699 38.24 3.04 -11.19
CA LEU A 699 37.43 1.92 -10.70
C LEU A 699 38.00 0.58 -11.17
N ARG A 700 38.40 0.51 -12.45
CA ARG A 700 39.00 -0.69 -13.06
C ARG A 700 40.27 -1.15 -12.34
N GLU A 701 41.16 -0.22 -11.99
CA GLU A 701 42.40 -0.48 -11.23
C GLU A 701 42.13 -1.07 -9.84
N LYS A 702 40.97 -0.73 -9.25
CA LYS A 702 40.50 -1.32 -8.00
C LYS A 702 39.76 -2.65 -8.17
N GLY A 703 39.65 -3.16 -9.41
CA GLY A 703 38.92 -4.38 -9.77
C GLY A 703 37.41 -4.20 -9.86
N ILE A 704 36.93 -2.97 -10.11
CA ILE A 704 35.51 -2.62 -10.24
C ILE A 704 35.20 -2.32 -11.71
N HIS A 705 34.52 -3.26 -12.39
CA HIS A 705 34.32 -3.26 -13.84
C HIS A 705 32.93 -2.81 -14.31
N ILE A 706 32.16 -2.13 -13.46
CA ILE A 706 30.75 -1.81 -13.74
C ILE A 706 30.57 -0.76 -14.87
N TRP A 707 31.60 0.03 -15.16
CA TRP A 707 31.59 1.06 -16.22
C TRP A 707 32.33 0.65 -17.51
N ASP A 708 33.05 -0.48 -17.51
CA ASP A 708 33.93 -0.88 -18.61
C ASP A 708 33.20 -0.97 -19.96
N GLY A 709 31.97 -1.51 -19.96
CA GLY A 709 31.15 -1.60 -21.17
C GLY A 709 30.85 -0.22 -21.80
N ASN A 710 30.42 0.73 -20.96
CA ASN A 710 30.07 2.10 -21.39
C ASN A 710 31.29 3.02 -21.59
N ALA A 711 32.47 2.62 -21.11
CA ALA A 711 33.71 3.36 -21.26
C ALA A 711 34.60 2.82 -22.39
N SER A 712 34.21 1.71 -23.02
CA SER A 712 34.98 1.06 -24.08
C SER A 712 35.08 1.95 -25.33
N ARG A 713 36.21 1.82 -26.05
CA ARG A 713 36.44 2.53 -27.31
C ARG A 713 35.28 2.33 -28.31
N GLN A 714 34.88 1.07 -28.48
CA GLN A 714 33.78 0.69 -29.37
C GLN A 714 32.46 1.38 -29.00
N TYR A 715 32.12 1.44 -27.71
CA TYR A 715 30.88 2.09 -27.28
C TYR A 715 30.93 3.60 -27.48
N LEU A 716 32.02 4.25 -27.06
CA LEU A 716 32.21 5.70 -27.23
C LEU A 716 32.13 6.11 -28.71
N ASP A 717 32.72 5.32 -29.62
CA ASP A 717 32.60 5.55 -31.07
C ASP A 717 31.16 5.39 -31.56
N SER A 718 30.45 4.37 -31.08
CA SER A 718 29.06 4.11 -31.49
C SER A 718 28.09 5.24 -31.14
N ILE A 719 28.41 6.06 -30.13
CA ILE A 719 27.61 7.20 -29.69
C ILE A 719 28.19 8.56 -30.14
N GLY A 720 29.19 8.55 -31.03
CA GLY A 720 29.76 9.77 -31.62
C GLY A 720 30.74 10.53 -30.73
N LEU A 721 31.35 9.87 -29.74
CA LEU A 721 32.37 10.43 -28.84
C LEU A 721 33.77 9.90 -29.17
N SER A 722 34.13 9.87 -30.45
CA SER A 722 35.40 9.32 -30.95
C SER A 722 36.65 10.06 -30.48
N GLN A 723 36.52 11.33 -30.13
CA GLN A 723 37.59 12.18 -29.62
C GLN A 723 37.98 11.90 -28.15
N ARG A 724 37.13 11.19 -27.39
CA ARG A 724 37.39 10.89 -25.97
C ARG A 724 38.41 9.79 -25.82
N GLU A 725 39.22 9.78 -24.76
CA GLU A 725 40.04 8.62 -24.41
C GLU A 725 39.16 7.44 -23.96
N GLU A 726 39.57 6.20 -24.21
CA GLU A 726 38.91 5.04 -23.58
C GLU A 726 38.98 5.19 -22.05
N GLY A 727 37.84 5.02 -21.35
CA GLY A 727 37.75 5.29 -19.91
C GLY A 727 37.13 6.64 -19.55
N ASP A 728 37.11 7.61 -20.46
CA ASP A 728 36.52 8.94 -20.25
C ASP A 728 35.01 8.88 -20.47
N LEU A 729 34.25 8.98 -19.38
CA LEU A 729 32.78 8.94 -19.41
C LEU A 729 32.14 10.30 -19.72
N GLY A 730 32.92 11.36 -19.83
CA GLY A 730 32.45 12.74 -19.95
C GLY A 730 31.92 13.30 -18.63
N PRO A 731 31.20 14.43 -18.66
CA PRO A 731 30.72 15.14 -17.48
C PRO A 731 29.51 14.45 -16.81
N VAL A 732 29.67 13.19 -16.41
CA VAL A 732 28.64 12.35 -15.78
C VAL A 732 28.53 12.60 -14.28
N TYR A 733 27.43 12.14 -13.65
CA TYR A 733 27.18 12.07 -12.20
C TYR A 733 28.05 12.94 -11.29
N GLY A 734 29.19 12.42 -10.81
CA GLY A 734 30.08 13.09 -9.86
C GLY A 734 30.57 14.45 -10.35
N PHE A 735 30.90 14.57 -11.64
CA PHE A 735 31.24 15.86 -12.25
C PHE A 735 30.10 16.86 -12.08
N GLN A 736 28.86 16.45 -12.35
CA GLN A 736 27.71 17.32 -12.15
C GLN A 736 27.47 17.61 -10.66
N TRP A 737 27.84 16.71 -9.74
CA TRP A 737 27.70 16.96 -8.31
C TRP A 737 28.67 18.02 -7.78
N ARG A 738 29.91 18.03 -8.28
CA ARG A 738 30.99 18.90 -7.79
C ARG A 738 31.24 20.14 -8.67
N HIS A 739 30.89 20.06 -9.95
CA HIS A 739 31.23 21.04 -10.99
C HIS A 739 30.02 21.36 -11.89
N PHE A 740 28.81 21.44 -11.33
CA PHE A 740 27.59 21.65 -12.11
C PHE A 740 27.67 22.93 -12.93
N GLY A 741 27.40 22.83 -14.23
CA GLY A 741 27.42 23.99 -15.12
C GLY A 741 28.77 24.69 -15.17
N ALA A 742 29.88 23.95 -15.00
CA ALA A 742 31.22 24.44 -15.29
C ALA A 742 31.29 24.85 -16.78
N GLU A 743 30.92 26.11 -17.06
CA GLU A 743 30.92 26.72 -18.38
C GLU A 743 31.50 28.15 -18.30
N LYS A 744 32.50 28.41 -19.17
CA LYS A 744 33.00 29.68 -19.72
C LYS A 744 32.92 30.97 -18.88
N VAL A 745 34.09 31.48 -18.46
CA VAL A 745 34.40 32.91 -18.43
C VAL A 745 35.63 33.14 -19.31
N TYR A 746 35.44 33.80 -20.44
CA TYR A 746 36.46 34.24 -21.43
C TYR A 746 37.53 33.20 -21.87
N ILE A 747 37.22 32.56 -23.00
CA ILE A 747 38.10 31.89 -23.99
C ILE A 747 38.38 30.38 -23.81
N ILE A 748 38.52 29.77 -22.63
CA ILE A 748 38.52 28.28 -22.51
C ILE A 748 37.89 27.86 -21.16
N ASP A 749 36.86 27.00 -21.22
CA ASP A 749 36.66 25.85 -20.31
C ASP A 749 35.30 25.17 -20.59
N ARG A 750 35.37 24.09 -21.37
CA ARG A 750 34.37 23.02 -21.46
C ARG A 750 34.80 21.92 -20.46
N TYR A 751 33.99 20.89 -20.26
CA TYR A 751 34.58 19.58 -19.93
C TYR A 751 35.65 19.29 -20.99
N ILE A 752 36.91 19.20 -20.56
CA ILE A 752 38.08 18.97 -21.40
C ILE A 752 38.23 17.47 -21.59
N ASP A 753 38.67 16.80 -20.54
CA ASP A 753 38.83 15.36 -20.44
C ASP A 753 38.76 14.95 -18.95
N MET A 754 38.96 13.66 -18.70
CA MET A 754 38.96 13.07 -17.36
C MET A 754 40.23 13.36 -16.51
N HIS A 755 41.25 14.02 -17.07
CA HIS A 755 42.54 14.30 -16.41
C HIS A 755 42.66 15.75 -15.94
N ALA A 756 41.88 16.66 -16.52
CA ALA A 756 41.88 18.07 -16.15
C ALA A 756 41.44 18.32 -14.70
N ASP A 757 42.02 19.35 -14.08
CA ASP A 757 41.58 19.84 -12.77
C ASP A 757 40.39 20.80 -12.91
N TYR A 758 39.29 20.44 -12.25
CA TYR A 758 38.05 21.21 -12.23
C TYR A 758 37.79 21.88 -10.87
N THR A 759 38.78 21.85 -9.95
CA THR A 759 38.66 22.50 -8.64
C THR A 759 38.27 23.97 -8.78
N GLY A 760 37.20 24.38 -8.09
CA GLY A 760 36.66 25.74 -8.16
C GLY A 760 35.89 26.08 -9.44
N LYS A 761 35.76 25.17 -10.40
CA LYS A 761 34.95 25.35 -11.62
C LYS A 761 33.53 24.82 -11.41
N GLY A 762 32.56 25.56 -11.94
CA GLY A 762 31.13 25.23 -11.81
C GLY A 762 30.60 25.43 -10.39
N PHE A 763 29.45 24.80 -10.11
CA PHE A 763 28.80 24.86 -8.81
C PHE A 763 28.87 23.50 -8.09
N ASP A 764 29.49 23.49 -6.89
CA ASP A 764 29.55 22.29 -6.03
C ASP A 764 28.23 22.12 -5.28
N GLN A 765 27.34 21.35 -5.90
CA GLN A 765 26.02 21.04 -5.35
C GLN A 765 26.12 20.16 -4.10
N LEU A 766 27.08 19.24 -4.01
CA LEU A 766 27.21 18.35 -2.86
C LEU A 766 27.58 19.16 -1.61
N MET A 767 28.53 20.08 -1.75
CA MET A 767 28.93 20.95 -0.64
C MET A 767 27.83 21.95 -0.28
N ASP A 768 27.11 22.51 -1.26
CA ASP A 768 25.93 23.34 -1.01
C ASP A 768 24.82 22.59 -0.26
N VAL A 769 24.57 21.32 -0.61
CA VAL A 769 23.62 20.45 0.11
C VAL A 769 24.05 20.29 1.57
N ILE A 770 25.32 19.94 1.83
CA ILE A 770 25.85 19.78 3.19
C ILE A 770 25.75 21.10 3.97
N ASN A 771 26.12 22.21 3.35
CA ASN A 771 26.04 23.54 3.95
C ASN A 771 24.61 23.94 4.30
N LYS A 772 23.63 23.67 3.42
CA LYS A 772 22.22 23.91 3.70
C LYS A 772 21.70 23.05 4.83
N ILE A 773 22.05 21.76 4.87
CA ILE A 773 21.64 20.87 5.97
C ILE A 773 22.20 21.36 7.30
N LYS A 774 23.47 21.77 7.36
CA LYS A 774 24.11 22.26 8.58
C LYS A 774 23.55 23.60 9.06
N ASN A 775 23.32 24.53 8.14
CA ASN A 775 23.07 25.94 8.50
C ASN A 775 21.61 26.38 8.33
N ASN A 776 20.83 25.72 7.47
CA ASN A 776 19.44 26.08 7.19
C ASN A 776 18.60 24.84 6.77
N PRO A 777 18.41 23.87 7.69
CA PRO A 777 17.84 22.55 7.36
C PRO A 777 16.38 22.59 6.88
N ASP A 778 15.62 23.61 7.24
CA ASP A 778 14.19 23.74 6.91
C ASP A 778 13.94 24.23 5.47
N VAL A 779 15.00 24.53 4.71
CA VAL A 779 14.83 24.95 3.32
C VAL A 779 14.34 23.79 2.46
N ILE A 780 13.28 24.03 1.70
CA ILE A 780 12.71 23.04 0.78
C ILE A 780 13.51 22.85 -0.53
N ARG A 781 14.76 23.35 -0.59
CA ARG A 781 15.60 23.45 -1.80
C ARG A 781 16.97 22.77 -1.64
N ILE A 782 17.05 21.73 -0.82
CA ILE A 782 18.26 20.90 -0.66
C ILE A 782 18.21 19.82 -1.74
N ILE A 783 18.78 20.12 -2.91
CA ILE A 783 18.66 19.31 -4.12
C ILE A 783 20.05 19.07 -4.71
N LEU A 784 20.29 17.84 -5.16
CA LEU A 784 21.47 17.43 -5.89
C LEU A 784 21.03 16.90 -7.26
N SER A 785 21.46 17.51 -8.36
CA SER A 785 21.08 17.11 -9.73
C SER A 785 22.27 16.67 -10.56
N ALA A 786 22.18 15.51 -11.19
CA ALA A 786 23.08 15.11 -12.27
C ALA A 786 22.53 15.51 -13.66
N TRP A 787 21.28 15.96 -13.75
CA TRP A 787 20.64 16.24 -15.04
C TRP A 787 20.96 17.64 -15.56
N ASN A 788 21.93 17.73 -16.46
CA ASN A 788 22.28 18.96 -17.17
C ASN A 788 21.99 18.81 -18.68
N PRO A 789 20.89 19.40 -19.21
CA PRO A 789 20.55 19.33 -20.63
C PRO A 789 21.64 19.77 -21.60
N THR A 790 22.51 20.72 -21.19
CA THR A 790 23.59 21.26 -22.03
C THR A 790 24.78 20.29 -22.20
N ASP A 791 24.88 19.31 -21.29
CA ASP A 791 25.98 18.33 -21.26
C ASP A 791 25.53 16.92 -21.66
N LEU A 792 24.23 16.65 -21.84
CA LEU A 792 23.72 15.30 -22.09
C LEU A 792 24.35 14.62 -23.31
N ASN A 793 24.63 15.37 -24.37
CA ASN A 793 25.27 14.87 -25.59
C ASN A 793 26.79 14.65 -25.43
N LYS A 794 27.38 15.08 -24.31
CA LYS A 794 28.81 14.92 -24.00
C LYS A 794 29.07 13.71 -23.11
N MET A 795 28.02 13.15 -22.49
CA MET A 795 28.11 12.05 -21.53
C MET A 795 28.07 10.71 -22.25
N ALA A 796 28.92 9.77 -21.83
CA ALA A 796 28.87 8.39 -22.34
C ALA A 796 27.52 7.72 -22.04
N LEU A 797 26.92 8.01 -20.89
CA LEU A 797 25.59 7.58 -20.54
C LEU A 797 24.85 8.68 -19.76
N SER A 798 23.66 9.07 -20.23
CA SER A 798 22.86 10.06 -19.54
C SER A 798 22.47 9.57 -18.13
N PRO A 799 22.44 10.43 -17.09
CA PRO A 799 22.25 10.01 -15.71
C PRO A 799 20.94 9.25 -15.48
N CYS A 800 21.01 8.05 -14.93
CA CYS A 800 19.83 7.25 -14.58
C CYS A 800 19.16 7.78 -13.31
N HIS A 801 19.93 7.89 -12.21
CA HIS A 801 19.54 8.58 -10.98
C HIS A 801 19.85 10.07 -11.14
N MET A 802 18.83 10.82 -11.56
CA MET A 802 19.01 12.15 -12.13
C MET A 802 18.99 13.27 -11.10
N PHE A 803 18.25 13.12 -10.00
CA PHE A 803 18.32 14.05 -8.88
C PHE A 803 17.92 13.39 -7.56
N ALA A 804 18.43 13.94 -6.46
CA ALA A 804 18.02 13.63 -5.11
C ALA A 804 17.59 14.92 -4.39
N GLN A 805 16.58 14.79 -3.54
CA GLN A 805 16.14 15.82 -2.64
C GLN A 805 16.37 15.35 -1.21
N PHE A 806 16.94 16.24 -0.42
CA PHE A 806 17.12 16.05 1.00
C PHE A 806 16.08 16.87 1.75
N TYR A 807 15.58 16.29 2.83
CA TYR A 807 14.57 16.88 3.69
C TYR A 807 14.94 16.52 5.12
N VAL A 808 15.02 17.52 6.00
CA VAL A 808 15.37 17.31 7.41
C VAL A 808 14.08 17.48 8.21
N GLU A 809 13.63 16.40 8.85
CA GLU A 809 12.50 16.44 9.79
C GLU A 809 12.89 15.63 11.03
N ASN A 810 12.80 16.21 12.22
CA ASN A 810 13.25 15.59 13.47
C ASN A 810 14.69 15.02 13.42
N GLY A 811 15.55 15.61 12.58
CA GLY A 811 16.94 15.18 12.39
C GLY A 811 17.15 13.98 11.44
N GLU A 812 16.20 13.68 10.55
CA GLU A 812 16.18 12.50 9.64
C GLU A 812 16.08 12.88 8.14
N LEU A 813 16.62 12.06 7.20
CA LEU A 813 17.00 12.50 5.83
C LEU A 813 16.74 11.51 4.63
N CYS A 814 16.32 12.06 3.45
CA CYS A 814 16.53 11.67 1.99
C CYS A 814 15.40 11.06 1.07
N GLN A 815 15.25 11.62 -0.14
CA GLN A 815 14.49 11.09 -1.28
C GLN A 815 15.33 11.14 -2.60
N MET A 816 15.25 10.11 -3.45
CA MET A 816 15.91 10.05 -4.77
C MET A 816 14.92 9.76 -5.91
N TYR A 817 15.13 10.41 -7.06
CA TYR A 817 14.40 10.16 -8.30
C TYR A 817 15.31 9.57 -9.40
N GLN A 818 14.91 8.42 -9.93
CA GLN A 818 15.58 7.70 -11.01
C GLN A 818 14.69 7.60 -12.24
N ARG A 819 15.11 8.17 -13.38
CA ARG A 819 14.30 8.19 -14.61
C ARG A 819 14.13 6.82 -15.26
N SER A 820 15.14 5.96 -15.15
CA SER A 820 15.21 4.65 -15.78
C SER A 820 15.88 3.68 -14.82
N ALA A 821 15.17 2.61 -14.49
CA ALA A 821 15.49 1.73 -13.39
C ALA A 821 15.42 0.27 -13.84
N ASP A 822 16.60 -0.28 -14.17
CA ASP A 822 16.76 -1.73 -14.37
C ASP A 822 16.59 -2.43 -13.02
N MET A 823 15.47 -3.12 -12.84
CA MET A 823 15.19 -3.80 -11.58
C MET A 823 16.09 -5.04 -11.38
N GLY A 824 16.68 -5.59 -12.45
CA GLY A 824 17.54 -6.77 -12.39
C GLY A 824 18.89 -6.48 -11.73
N LEU A 825 19.61 -5.51 -12.30
CA LEU A 825 20.97 -5.15 -11.86
C LEU A 825 21.02 -3.81 -11.14
N GLY A 826 20.52 -2.74 -11.78
CA GLY A 826 20.73 -1.36 -11.33
C GLY A 826 20.05 -1.03 -10.00
N VAL A 827 18.76 -1.37 -9.83
CA VAL A 827 17.99 -0.95 -8.65
C VAL A 827 18.55 -1.47 -7.33
N PRO A 828 18.93 -2.76 -7.16
CA PRO A 828 19.61 -3.22 -5.95
C PRO A 828 20.86 -2.39 -5.61
N PHE A 829 21.62 -2.00 -6.63
CA PHE A 829 22.82 -1.18 -6.50
C PHE A 829 22.48 0.26 -6.10
N ASN A 830 21.47 0.86 -6.74
CA ASN A 830 21.04 2.23 -6.48
C ASN A 830 20.38 2.40 -5.10
N ILE A 831 19.66 1.38 -4.60
CA ILE A 831 19.11 1.37 -3.25
C ILE A 831 20.25 1.50 -2.23
N ALA A 832 21.27 0.64 -2.35
CA ALA A 832 22.41 0.66 -1.45
C ALA A 832 23.22 1.96 -1.58
N SER A 833 23.49 2.43 -2.80
CA SER A 833 24.30 3.64 -3.06
C SER A 833 23.69 4.90 -2.42
N TYR A 834 22.42 5.19 -2.66
CA TYR A 834 21.80 6.39 -2.10
C TYR A 834 21.44 6.26 -0.62
N SER A 835 21.19 5.04 -0.12
CA SER A 835 21.10 4.80 1.32
C SER A 835 22.43 5.09 2.01
N LEU A 836 23.55 4.70 1.39
CA LEU A 836 24.90 4.99 1.90
C LEU A 836 25.20 6.49 1.85
N LEU A 837 24.92 7.17 0.74
CA LEU A 837 25.08 8.62 0.62
C LEU A 837 24.29 9.36 1.71
N THR A 838 23.06 8.92 1.98
CA THR A 838 22.22 9.47 3.05
C THR A 838 22.87 9.29 4.42
N CYS A 839 23.41 8.10 4.71
CA CYS A 839 24.10 7.84 5.97
C CYS A 839 25.38 8.69 6.12
N MET A 840 26.15 8.85 5.03
CA MET A 840 27.36 9.68 5.02
C MET A 840 27.03 11.16 5.27
N ILE A 841 26.05 11.71 4.53
CA ILE A 841 25.60 13.10 4.70
C ILE A 841 25.03 13.33 6.10
N ALA A 842 24.22 12.40 6.62
CA ALA A 842 23.70 12.50 7.98
C ALA A 842 24.85 12.57 9.00
N GLN A 843 25.86 11.70 8.88
CA GLN A 843 27.00 11.69 9.81
C GLN A 843 27.84 12.98 9.77
N VAL A 844 28.16 13.51 8.57
CA VAL A 844 28.97 14.74 8.46
C VAL A 844 28.21 15.99 8.89
N CYS A 845 26.88 15.91 8.95
CA CYS A 845 25.98 16.95 9.44
C CYS A 845 25.51 16.74 10.88
N ASP A 846 26.07 15.76 11.61
CA ASP A 846 25.66 15.41 12.98
C ASP A 846 24.15 15.09 13.14
N LEU A 847 23.57 14.46 12.10
CA LEU A 847 22.19 13.99 12.05
C LEU A 847 22.11 12.46 12.08
N SER A 848 20.90 11.94 12.29
CA SER A 848 20.61 10.50 12.19
C SER A 848 20.05 10.16 10.81
N PRO A 849 20.43 9.02 10.20
CA PRO A 849 19.83 8.61 8.94
C PRO A 849 18.36 8.26 9.13
N GLY A 850 17.51 8.79 8.24
CA GLY A 850 16.07 8.64 8.30
C GLY A 850 15.56 7.53 7.40
N ASP A 851 14.95 7.96 6.29
CA ASP A 851 14.41 7.07 5.28
C ASP A 851 15.05 7.34 3.93
N PHE A 852 15.22 6.29 3.14
CA PHE A 852 15.52 6.43 1.73
C PHE A 852 14.27 6.16 0.91
N VAL A 853 13.75 7.20 0.25
CA VAL A 853 12.60 7.08 -0.66
C VAL A 853 13.10 7.01 -2.09
N HIS A 854 12.84 5.90 -2.78
CA HIS A 854 13.26 5.68 -4.17
C HIS A 854 12.05 5.81 -5.10
N VAL A 855 12.01 6.90 -5.86
CA VAL A 855 11.01 7.16 -6.91
C VAL A 855 11.61 6.80 -8.26
N ARG A 856 10.88 6.04 -9.07
CA ARG A 856 11.32 5.56 -10.39
C ARG A 856 10.35 5.99 -11.47
N GLY A 857 10.89 6.57 -12.54
CA GLY A 857 10.21 6.81 -13.81
C GLY A 857 9.89 5.49 -14.50
N ASP A 858 10.72 5.06 -15.44
CA ASP A 858 10.58 3.77 -16.13
C ASP A 858 11.28 2.64 -15.34
N ALA A 859 10.51 1.91 -14.53
CA ALA A 859 10.95 0.71 -13.84
C ALA A 859 10.75 -0.50 -14.75
N HIS A 860 11.84 -1.13 -15.17
CA HIS A 860 11.82 -2.14 -16.23
C HIS A 860 12.66 -3.37 -15.92
N LEU A 861 12.29 -4.45 -16.59
CA LEU A 861 13.01 -5.72 -16.65
C LEU A 861 13.48 -5.94 -18.07
N TYR A 862 14.76 -6.22 -18.28
CA TYR A 862 15.23 -6.77 -19.54
C TYR A 862 14.68 -8.18 -19.73
N ARG A 863 14.30 -8.53 -20.96
CA ARG A 863 13.80 -9.88 -21.27
C ARG A 863 14.80 -10.97 -20.88
N THR A 864 16.08 -10.70 -21.02
CA THR A 864 17.19 -11.60 -20.65
C THR A 864 17.32 -11.83 -19.14
N HIS A 865 16.71 -10.99 -18.29
CA HIS A 865 16.78 -11.10 -16.83
C HIS A 865 15.57 -11.81 -16.22
N VAL A 866 14.49 -12.02 -16.98
CA VAL A 866 13.23 -12.54 -16.43
C VAL A 866 13.43 -13.90 -15.76
N GLN A 867 14.12 -14.84 -16.40
CA GLN A 867 14.38 -16.17 -15.83
C GLN A 867 15.20 -16.09 -14.53
N ALA A 868 16.24 -15.26 -14.49
CA ALA A 868 17.07 -15.05 -13.30
C ALA A 868 16.26 -14.42 -12.15
N LEU A 869 15.34 -13.51 -12.47
CA LEU A 869 14.45 -12.90 -11.50
C LEU A 869 13.37 -13.86 -11.01
N GLU A 870 12.86 -14.75 -11.86
CA GLU A 870 11.96 -15.83 -11.46
C GLU A 870 12.65 -16.81 -10.50
N GLU A 871 13.95 -17.08 -10.67
CA GLU A 871 14.76 -17.86 -9.72
C GLU A 871 14.96 -17.12 -8.37
N GLN A 872 14.97 -15.79 -8.39
CA GLN A 872 15.04 -14.97 -7.18
C GLN A 872 13.74 -15.03 -6.35
N MET A 873 12.57 -15.14 -6.99
CA MET A 873 11.25 -15.04 -6.35
C MET A 873 10.98 -16.02 -5.18
N PRO A 874 11.35 -17.32 -5.24
CA PRO A 874 11.12 -18.24 -4.13
C PRO A 874 12.08 -18.03 -2.95
N LYS A 875 13.16 -17.26 -3.11
CA LYS A 875 14.15 -17.01 -2.05
C LYS A 875 13.55 -16.04 -1.03
N GLN A 876 13.36 -16.49 0.21
CA GLN A 876 12.84 -15.63 1.27
C GLN A 876 13.89 -14.57 1.68
N PRO A 877 13.47 -13.31 1.93
CA PRO A 877 14.34 -12.31 2.53
C PRO A 877 14.88 -12.78 3.89
N LYS A 878 16.09 -12.33 4.19
CA LYS A 878 16.75 -12.43 5.50
C LYS A 878 16.88 -11.02 6.08
N PRO A 879 17.11 -10.88 7.41
CA PRO A 879 17.38 -9.58 8.01
C PRO A 879 18.42 -8.78 7.23
N PHE A 880 18.13 -7.51 6.98
CA PHE A 880 19.10 -6.60 6.39
C PHE A 880 20.36 -6.47 7.26
N PRO A 881 21.54 -6.23 6.64
CA PRO A 881 22.76 -6.02 7.39
C PRO A 881 22.74 -4.70 8.18
N ILE A 882 23.72 -4.53 9.06
CA ILE A 882 23.97 -3.28 9.79
C ILE A 882 25.19 -2.61 9.17
N LEU A 883 25.05 -1.35 8.77
CA LEU A 883 26.16 -0.52 8.34
C LEU A 883 26.79 0.18 9.55
N LYS A 884 28.09 0.01 9.75
CA LYS A 884 28.90 0.80 10.67
C LYS A 884 29.82 1.71 9.87
N ILE A 885 29.79 3.00 10.17
CA ILE A 885 30.64 4.03 9.58
C ILE A 885 31.60 4.53 10.66
N ASN A 886 32.85 4.81 10.30
CA ASN A 886 33.84 5.39 11.20
C ASN A 886 33.33 6.73 11.76
N PRO A 887 33.04 6.85 13.07
CA PRO A 887 32.43 8.05 13.64
C PRO A 887 33.36 9.28 13.67
N LEU A 888 34.67 9.08 13.48
CA LEU A 888 35.66 10.16 13.47
C LEU A 888 35.64 10.98 12.17
N LYS A 889 35.03 10.46 11.10
CA LYS A 889 34.97 11.13 9.81
C LYS A 889 33.83 12.16 9.82
N LYS A 890 34.21 13.43 9.71
CA LYS A 890 33.31 14.60 9.74
C LYS A 890 33.25 15.40 8.43
N ASP A 891 34.05 14.98 7.45
CA ASP A 891 34.11 15.57 6.12
C ASP A 891 33.80 14.52 5.05
N ILE A 892 32.97 14.89 4.08
CA ILE A 892 32.46 13.98 3.04
C ILE A 892 33.57 13.47 2.12
N ASP A 893 34.59 14.30 1.91
CA ASP A 893 35.74 13.99 1.04
C ASP A 893 36.81 13.15 1.75
N SER A 894 36.73 13.05 3.08
CA SER A 894 37.70 12.30 3.90
C SER A 894 37.43 10.79 3.98
N PHE A 895 36.27 10.32 3.51
CA PHE A 895 35.88 8.92 3.60
C PHE A 895 36.69 8.02 2.67
N VAL A 896 37.16 6.89 3.21
CA VAL A 896 37.80 5.82 2.45
C VAL A 896 37.08 4.49 2.69
N THR A 897 37.37 3.49 1.89
CA THR A 897 36.64 2.20 1.92
C THR A 897 36.74 1.48 3.27
N SER A 898 37.87 1.61 3.98
CA SER A 898 38.08 1.04 5.31
C SER A 898 37.23 1.67 6.41
N ASP A 899 36.62 2.84 6.16
CA ASP A 899 35.72 3.51 7.12
C ASP A 899 34.35 2.84 7.21
N PHE A 900 34.05 1.88 6.33
CA PHE A 900 32.74 1.24 6.23
C PHE A 900 32.84 -0.25 6.55
N LYS A 901 32.07 -0.68 7.55
CA LYS A 901 31.97 -2.10 7.92
C LYS A 901 30.52 -2.55 7.84
N LEU A 902 30.26 -3.49 6.93
CA LEU A 902 28.97 -4.15 6.82
C LEU A 902 28.96 -5.37 7.75
N VAL A 903 28.04 -5.38 8.71
CA VAL A 903 27.94 -6.44 9.73
C VAL A 903 26.72 -7.29 9.44
N ARG A 904 26.90 -8.62 9.47
CA ARG A 904 25.82 -9.64 9.29
C ARG A 904 25.12 -9.59 7.94
N TYR A 905 25.88 -9.35 6.87
CA TYR A 905 25.35 -9.53 5.53
C TYR A 905 25.42 -11.00 5.11
N ASP A 906 24.29 -11.70 5.22
CA ASP A 906 24.15 -13.12 4.86
C ASP A 906 23.14 -13.31 3.71
N PRO A 907 23.43 -12.81 2.49
CA PRO A 907 22.50 -12.97 1.37
C PRO A 907 22.49 -14.41 0.84
N HIS A 908 21.43 -14.76 0.13
CA HIS A 908 21.42 -15.88 -0.81
C HIS A 908 22.53 -15.73 -1.87
N GLN A 909 22.82 -16.82 -2.57
CA GLN A 909 23.87 -16.85 -3.59
C GLN A 909 23.66 -15.80 -4.69
N LYS A 910 24.77 -15.42 -5.33
CA LYS A 910 24.76 -14.52 -6.48
C LYS A 910 23.90 -15.13 -7.59
N ILE A 911 23.10 -14.29 -8.24
CA ILE A 911 22.35 -14.65 -9.45
C ILE A 911 22.98 -13.87 -10.60
N GLU A 912 23.47 -14.58 -11.61
CA GLU A 912 24.14 -13.96 -12.76
C GLU A 912 23.11 -13.30 -13.69
N MET A 913 23.35 -12.04 -14.03
CA MET A 913 22.57 -11.27 -15.00
C MET A 913 23.55 -10.43 -15.82
N LYS A 914 23.48 -10.53 -17.15
CA LYS A 914 24.34 -9.76 -18.05
C LYS A 914 23.81 -8.34 -18.21
N MET A 915 24.70 -7.35 -18.12
CA MET A 915 24.34 -5.96 -18.42
C MET A 915 23.99 -5.80 -19.90
N ALA A 916 22.95 -5.03 -20.20
CA ALA A 916 22.61 -4.65 -21.58
C ALA A 916 23.35 -3.34 -21.91
N VAL A 917 24.24 -3.40 -22.91
CA VAL A 917 25.08 -2.25 -23.34
C VAL A 917 24.34 -1.44 -24.39
#